data_AF-A0A6I2IWN4-F1
#
_entry.id   AF-A0A6I2IWN4-F1
#
_cell.length_a   1.000
_cell.length_b   1.000
_cell.length_c   1.000
_cell.angle_alpha   90.00
_cell.angle_beta   90.00
_cell.angle_gamma   90.00
#
_symmetry.space_group_name_H-M   'P 1'
#
loop_
_entity.id
_entity.type
_entity.pdbx_description
1 polymer ?
#
loop_
_entity_poly.entity_id
_entity_poly.type
_entity_poly.pdbx_seq_one_letter_code
_entity_poly.pdbx_strand_id
1 'polypeptide(L)'
;MKQNLNTSYRLVWNEVLGAFVVVSELAKTKGKRSGAVLALAVAGLLASPAVLADDPPGNTSIIVAGDVVNNAVITNHDTQLVSGVANNTIINTGLEHGEDDEANRGGQFVQAGGVANQTTIGDSGLQGVLAGGSATDTTVNSGGGQSVHGQASDTTLDGGTQWVHSGGITSGTIINKDGAQLVKAGAQATGSVVNTGAQGGPDAENNDRQWVAGTATDTTINNDGRQTIATGGLATGTVIKAGGDQSVNGHAQHTRLDGGNQHVHSGATASDTVINANGWQVVKDGATADHTTVNNSGKLQVNAGGTATYVTMNAGGALVTSTAATVSGTNSLGNFSVDAATASATNVLLENGGRLDVLGNGSAETTTVNQGGILAVSSGGKAENIIMNSGGVLIADTGATVSGTNVSGVFGIDAATGTASNLHLDNGSQFSVLGNGSADNTTVGAGSTLNVAPGGTLTGTTTFNDGASLTGNATNNGQLHFSNGNAAISGSVSGDGQLLKDGDGTLTVSNGTLSQSQVTLSQGMLALNNAIINSDIIAQSGTQVRLTGNSVMNGAIDPTDVSLDSGASWNIQRGAAIKSVLDNLDNAGTISFTPATGSHFVPETLTVTNLTGRNGTLNLSIRLDDPAFPTDMLVIDGGHATGKTWLNFTNSGDAGLGLATTGNGIKVVDAINGATTDAGAFALGRKLQAGAYNYTLNHGSADENWYLSSEAGYRAEVALYASVFAQSMDYDRALAGTYSQRSSAVSDQGLWGRIQGGHTGHDGNGGIAQGDTPESSGSYGFIQLGGDLLKHDTGSLSLTSGLYGAAGQSLVDVKNDDRSAAGSVRDTVYSLGGYLTAVHDFSGLWADVVAQGSRHSLKASSEDNRFDTRGTGWLASLETGLPFNISQGLVLEPQLQYVWQGLQLDNGHDNGGYVNFGDGSAQHVRVGLRFGSSSEMDFGKGTSTVAGFADSMKHSVSELPVNWWVRPSVIRTFSSEGDMSMGTATAGSNVSFTPSQDGTSADLQVGIEARVRQNVTLGVQGGYTRSISGNSADGYNGQATLKVAF
;
A
#
# COMPACT_ATOMS: atom_id res chain seq x y z
N MET A 1 0.53 19.77 21.18
CA MET A 1 -0.85 19.24 21.31
C MET A 1 -1.01 18.65 22.69
N LYS A 2 -1.92 19.17 23.53
CA LYS A 2 -2.29 18.56 24.82
C LYS A 2 -3.72 18.03 24.68
N GLN A 3 -3.90 16.72 24.59
CA GLN A 3 -5.20 16.07 24.74
C GLN A 3 -5.14 15.22 26.00
N ASN A 4 -5.85 15.65 27.03
CA ASN A 4 -6.35 14.82 28.14
C ASN A 4 -7.69 15.44 28.54
N LEU A 5 -8.77 15.00 27.89
CA LEU A 5 -10.15 15.21 28.31
C LEU A 5 -10.76 13.84 28.58
N ASN A 6 -10.67 13.38 29.82
CA ASN A 6 -11.64 12.45 30.39
C ASN A 6 -12.46 13.25 31.38
N THR A 7 -13.64 13.73 30.96
CA THR A 7 -14.65 14.29 31.86
C THR A 7 -15.87 13.37 31.81
N SER A 8 -15.85 12.34 32.66
CA SER A 8 -17.01 11.53 32.99
C SER A 8 -17.94 12.35 33.90
N TYR A 9 -19.20 12.53 33.52
CA TYR A 9 -20.23 13.13 34.36
C TYR A 9 -21.25 12.06 34.77
N ARG A 10 -21.73 12.11 36.01
CA ARG A 10 -22.84 11.25 36.47
C ARG A 10 -24.09 12.07 36.76
N LEU A 11 -25.25 11.48 36.50
CA LEU A 11 -26.56 11.98 36.94
C LEU A 11 -26.85 11.43 38.34
N VAL A 12 -27.00 12.32 39.32
CA VAL A 12 -27.35 11.95 40.69
C VAL A 12 -28.72 12.51 41.02
N TRP A 13 -29.58 11.70 41.61
CA TRP A 13 -30.87 12.13 42.14
C TRP A 13 -30.64 13.04 43.34
N ASN A 14 -31.11 14.29 43.27
CA ASN A 14 -31.05 15.24 44.37
C ASN A 14 -32.42 15.30 45.05
N GLU A 15 -32.54 14.73 46.24
CA GLU A 15 -33.81 14.65 46.98
C GLU A 15 -34.36 16.01 47.43
N VAL A 16 -33.52 17.02 47.59
CA VAL A 16 -33.96 18.37 47.98
C VAL A 16 -34.62 19.08 46.80
N LEU A 17 -34.17 18.81 45.58
CA LEU A 17 -34.69 19.43 44.36
C LEU A 17 -35.67 18.55 43.58
N GLY A 18 -35.80 17.27 43.93
CA GLY A 18 -36.67 16.31 43.24
C GLY A 18 -36.29 16.09 41.77
N ALA A 19 -35.00 16.19 41.43
CA ALA A 19 -34.52 16.10 40.05
C ALA A 19 -33.14 15.44 39.96
N PHE A 20 -32.83 14.86 38.78
CA PHE A 20 -31.48 14.41 38.45
C PHE A 20 -30.61 15.61 38.07
N VAL A 21 -29.45 15.75 38.70
CA VAL A 21 -28.49 16.84 38.45
C VAL A 21 -27.16 16.25 37.99
N VAL A 22 -26.53 16.90 37.01
CA VAL A 22 -25.24 16.49 36.44
C VAL A 22 -24.11 17.04 37.31
N VAL A 23 -23.22 16.17 37.79
CA VAL A 23 -22.07 16.56 38.62
C VAL A 23 -20.75 16.00 38.08
N SER A 24 -19.69 16.81 38.18
CA SER A 24 -18.30 16.45 37.90
C SER A 24 -17.77 15.48 38.97
N GLU A 25 -17.01 14.47 38.56
CA GLU A 25 -16.41 13.44 39.42
C GLU A 25 -15.48 14.02 40.52
N LEU A 26 -15.00 15.27 40.37
CA LEU A 26 -14.13 15.94 41.34
C LEU A 26 -14.85 16.73 42.45
N ALA A 27 -16.19 16.80 42.45
CA ALA A 27 -16.91 17.38 43.57
C ALA A 27 -17.01 16.36 44.73
N LYS A 28 -15.90 16.19 45.47
CA LYS A 28 -15.88 15.38 46.71
C LYS A 28 -16.94 15.93 47.68
N THR A 29 -17.81 15.04 48.09
CA THR A 29 -18.75 15.19 49.20
C THR A 29 -18.06 15.77 50.42
N LYS A 30 -18.68 16.80 50.99
CA LYS A 30 -18.28 17.43 52.25
C LYS A 30 -18.09 16.40 53.35
N GLY A 31 -17.01 16.59 54.11
CA GLY A 31 -16.99 16.38 55.55
C GLY A 31 -16.44 15.03 55.99
N LYS A 32 -15.16 15.04 56.38
CA LYS A 32 -14.67 14.22 57.51
C LYS A 32 -15.72 14.29 58.63
N ARG A 33 -16.47 13.23 58.85
CA ARG A 33 -17.18 13.05 60.11
C ARG A 33 -16.15 12.51 61.10
N SER A 34 -15.83 13.37 62.07
CA SER A 34 -15.19 13.00 63.32
C SER A 34 -15.98 11.86 63.97
N GLY A 35 -15.32 10.72 64.19
CA GLY A 35 -15.84 9.56 64.95
C GLY A 35 -16.00 9.88 66.43
N ALA A 36 -16.98 10.72 66.75
CA ALA A 36 -17.26 11.22 68.09
C ALA A 36 -18.42 10.50 68.79
N VAL A 37 -19.07 9.51 68.16
CA VAL A 37 -20.40 9.05 68.62
C VAL A 37 -20.33 7.80 69.52
N LEU A 38 -19.42 6.84 69.30
CA LEU A 38 -19.38 5.65 70.18
C LEU A 38 -18.91 5.93 71.63
N ALA A 39 -18.35 7.11 71.91
CA ALA A 39 -18.02 7.51 73.29
C ALA A 39 -19.26 7.86 74.14
N LEU A 40 -20.39 8.24 73.53
CA LEU A 40 -21.61 8.61 74.26
C LEU A 40 -22.38 7.38 74.77
N ALA A 41 -22.50 6.31 73.98
CA ALA A 41 -23.16 5.06 74.41
C ALA A 41 -22.46 4.41 75.63
N VAL A 42 -21.12 4.50 75.68
CA VAL A 42 -20.31 3.98 76.80
C VAL A 42 -20.36 4.89 78.04
N ALA A 43 -20.37 6.22 77.85
CA ALA A 43 -20.47 7.17 78.96
C ALA A 43 -21.86 7.14 79.66
N GLY A 44 -22.92 6.76 78.94
CA GLY A 44 -24.27 6.59 79.49
C GLY A 44 -24.38 5.52 80.58
N LEU A 45 -23.52 4.49 80.56
CA LEU A 45 -23.52 3.42 81.56
C LEU A 45 -22.71 3.74 82.84
N LEU A 46 -22.01 4.89 82.91
CA LEU A 46 -21.27 5.31 84.10
C LEU A 46 -22.11 6.11 85.12
N ALA A 47 -23.37 6.40 84.80
CA ALA A 47 -24.28 7.09 85.73
C ALA A 47 -24.96 6.08 86.68
N SER A 48 -24.36 5.88 87.86
CA SER A 48 -24.94 5.42 89.15
C SER A 48 -26.08 4.37 89.15
N PRO A 49 -26.09 3.38 90.07
CA PRO A 49 -27.02 2.24 90.08
C PRO A 49 -28.52 2.59 90.34
N ALA A 50 -28.91 3.87 90.32
CA ALA A 50 -30.23 4.36 90.65
C ALA A 50 -31.16 4.61 89.44
N VAL A 51 -30.72 4.44 88.19
CA VAL A 51 -31.55 4.65 86.99
C VAL A 51 -31.61 3.39 86.11
N LEU A 52 -31.98 2.25 86.72
CA LEU A 52 -32.31 1.01 86.00
C LEU A 52 -33.73 0.51 86.33
N ALA A 53 -34.58 1.37 86.88
CA ALA A 53 -35.88 0.96 87.42
C ALA A 53 -37.04 0.95 86.40
N ASP A 54 -36.81 1.24 85.11
CA ASP A 54 -37.87 1.29 84.09
C ASP A 54 -37.56 0.46 82.82
N ASP A 55 -36.58 -0.44 82.89
CA ASP A 55 -36.35 -1.43 81.83
C ASP A 55 -37.07 -2.75 82.17
N PRO A 56 -37.62 -3.49 81.19
CA PRO A 56 -38.24 -4.78 81.43
C PRO A 56 -37.24 -5.73 82.15
N PRO A 57 -37.68 -6.51 83.14
CA PRO A 57 -36.79 -7.42 83.87
C PRO A 57 -36.29 -8.52 82.93
N GLY A 58 -35.04 -8.42 82.46
CA GLY A 58 -34.42 -9.49 81.66
C GLY A 58 -33.09 -9.16 80.98
N ASN A 59 -32.84 -7.90 80.60
CA ASN A 59 -31.83 -7.61 79.56
C ASN A 59 -30.43 -7.22 80.08
N THR A 60 -30.16 -7.20 81.39
CA THR A 60 -28.79 -6.90 81.92
C THR A 60 -28.27 -7.99 82.84
N SER A 61 -27.16 -8.61 82.46
CA SER A 61 -26.41 -9.60 83.26
C SER A 61 -25.21 -8.93 83.90
N ILE A 62 -25.02 -9.09 85.22
CA ILE A 62 -23.88 -8.53 85.95
C ILE A 62 -23.00 -9.68 86.47
N ILE A 63 -21.72 -9.68 86.11
CA ILE A 63 -20.69 -10.56 86.66
C ILE A 63 -19.89 -9.74 87.67
N VAL A 64 -20.14 -9.92 88.96
CA VAL A 64 -19.46 -9.17 90.02
C VAL A 64 -18.03 -9.66 90.22
N ALA A 65 -17.20 -8.86 90.90
CA ALA A 65 -15.82 -9.20 91.16
C ALA A 65 -15.69 -10.54 91.93
N GLY A 66 -14.81 -11.42 91.45
CA GLY A 66 -14.57 -12.76 92.01
C GLY A 66 -15.38 -13.88 91.35
N ASP A 67 -16.45 -13.55 90.61
CA ASP A 67 -17.23 -14.53 89.87
C ASP A 67 -16.62 -14.85 88.51
N VAL A 68 -16.85 -16.08 88.05
CA VAL A 68 -16.43 -16.57 86.73
C VAL A 68 -17.65 -17.11 85.99
N VAL A 69 -17.94 -16.57 84.81
CA VAL A 69 -18.98 -17.07 83.91
C VAL A 69 -18.33 -17.59 82.63
N ASN A 70 -18.80 -18.73 82.14
CA ASN A 70 -18.29 -19.36 80.91
C ASN A 70 -19.42 -19.53 79.89
N ASN A 71 -19.10 -19.36 78.60
CA ASN A 71 -19.96 -19.69 77.46
C ASN A 71 -21.30 -18.90 77.45
N ALA A 72 -21.29 -17.65 77.91
CA ALA A 72 -22.45 -16.77 77.80
C ALA A 72 -22.72 -16.40 76.33
N VAL A 73 -24.00 -16.23 75.96
CA VAL A 73 -24.40 -15.72 74.64
C VAL A 73 -25.27 -14.48 74.85
N ILE A 74 -24.86 -13.34 74.30
CA ILE A 74 -25.52 -12.05 74.45
C ILE A 74 -26.18 -11.68 73.11
N THR A 75 -27.50 -11.44 73.10
CA THR A 75 -28.31 -11.21 71.88
C THR A 75 -29.42 -10.19 72.16
N ASN A 76 -30.22 -9.79 71.16
CA ASN A 76 -31.49 -9.06 71.38
C ASN A 76 -31.40 -7.77 72.22
N HIS A 77 -30.32 -7.00 72.10
CA HIS A 77 -30.00 -5.80 72.88
C HIS A 77 -29.70 -6.07 74.37
N ASP A 78 -29.40 -7.33 74.73
CA ASP A 78 -28.93 -7.71 76.06
C ASP A 78 -27.57 -7.08 76.36
N THR A 79 -27.37 -6.69 77.62
CA THR A 79 -26.14 -6.09 78.14
C THR A 79 -25.50 -7.02 79.16
N GLN A 80 -24.18 -7.22 79.09
CA GLN A 80 -23.41 -7.89 80.14
C GLN A 80 -22.36 -6.95 80.74
N LEU A 81 -22.46 -6.67 82.03
CA LEU A 81 -21.47 -5.89 82.78
C LEU A 81 -20.50 -6.84 83.49
N VAL A 82 -19.20 -6.73 83.19
CA VAL A 82 -18.17 -7.66 83.68
C VAL A 82 -17.19 -6.95 84.62
N SER A 83 -17.35 -7.15 85.92
CA SER A 83 -16.36 -6.77 86.95
C SER A 83 -15.57 -7.98 87.48
N GLY A 84 -16.03 -9.21 87.22
CA GLY A 84 -15.34 -10.48 87.47
C GLY A 84 -14.64 -11.03 86.22
N VAL A 85 -14.84 -12.32 85.92
CA VAL A 85 -14.26 -12.98 84.72
C VAL A 85 -15.37 -13.56 83.83
N ALA A 86 -15.31 -13.26 82.53
CA ALA A 86 -16.18 -13.84 81.51
C ALA A 86 -15.33 -14.58 80.47
N ASN A 87 -15.50 -15.90 80.33
CA ASN A 87 -14.79 -16.71 79.34
C ASN A 87 -15.72 -17.16 78.22
N ASN A 88 -15.20 -17.25 76.99
CA ASN A 88 -15.88 -17.82 75.83
C ASN A 88 -17.25 -17.18 75.55
N THR A 89 -17.39 -15.88 75.82
CA THR A 89 -18.66 -15.19 75.60
C THR A 89 -18.87 -14.95 74.11
N ILE A 90 -20.07 -15.20 73.59
CA ILE A 90 -20.48 -14.87 72.23
C ILE A 90 -21.38 -13.63 72.29
N ILE A 91 -21.07 -12.60 71.49
CA ILE A 91 -21.81 -11.33 71.47
C ILE A 91 -22.36 -11.10 70.07
N ASN A 92 -23.69 -11.07 69.92
CA ASN A 92 -24.38 -10.85 68.64
C ASN A 92 -25.34 -9.64 68.72
N THR A 93 -25.01 -8.65 69.56
CA THR A 93 -25.84 -7.46 69.78
C THR A 93 -25.00 -6.28 70.25
N GLY A 94 -25.47 -5.05 70.00
CA GLY A 94 -24.82 -3.79 70.40
C GLY A 94 -24.38 -2.88 69.25
N LEU A 95 -24.47 -3.32 67.99
CA LEU A 95 -24.15 -2.56 66.77
C LEU A 95 -25.19 -2.74 65.64
N GLU A 96 -26.43 -3.08 65.96
CA GLU A 96 -27.51 -3.36 64.99
C GLU A 96 -27.79 -2.20 64.02
N HIS A 97 -27.50 -0.97 64.43
CA HIS A 97 -27.69 0.23 63.63
C HIS A 97 -26.39 0.76 62.99
N GLY A 98 -25.29 -0.01 63.09
CA GLY A 98 -23.97 0.34 62.55
C GLY A 98 -23.09 1.09 63.56
N GLU A 99 -21.82 1.29 63.19
CA GLU A 99 -20.74 1.71 64.11
C GLU A 99 -20.89 3.11 64.75
N ASP A 100 -21.74 3.99 64.20
CA ASP A 100 -21.86 5.40 64.57
C ASP A 100 -23.31 5.82 64.95
N ASP A 101 -24.18 4.86 65.28
CA ASP A 101 -25.58 5.16 65.64
C ASP A 101 -25.81 5.16 67.17
N GLU A 102 -26.42 6.23 67.68
CA GLU A 102 -26.78 6.39 69.10
C GLU A 102 -27.97 5.49 69.52
N ALA A 103 -28.67 4.88 68.56
CA ALA A 103 -29.75 3.93 68.82
C ALA A 103 -29.25 2.54 69.24
N ASN A 104 -27.96 2.25 69.07
CA ASN A 104 -27.36 0.99 69.48
C ASN A 104 -27.49 0.76 71.00
N ARG A 105 -27.86 -0.47 71.38
CA ARG A 105 -28.02 -0.90 72.77
C ARG A 105 -27.61 -2.37 72.91
N GLY A 106 -27.11 -2.75 74.08
CA GLY A 106 -26.62 -4.10 74.32
C GLY A 106 -25.12 -4.27 74.08
N GLY A 107 -24.61 -5.47 74.34
CA GLY A 107 -23.20 -5.84 74.23
C GLY A 107 -22.56 -6.21 75.57
N GLN A 108 -21.26 -6.50 75.56
CA GLN A 108 -20.49 -6.78 76.77
C GLN A 108 -19.63 -5.57 77.16
N PHE A 109 -19.69 -5.14 78.41
CA PHE A 109 -18.90 -4.04 78.93
C PHE A 109 -18.00 -4.53 80.07
N VAL A 110 -16.71 -4.63 79.78
CA VAL A 110 -15.67 -5.04 80.74
C VAL A 110 -15.27 -3.84 81.58
N GLN A 111 -15.66 -3.85 82.85
CA GLN A 111 -15.43 -2.77 83.79
C GLN A 111 -14.03 -2.82 84.39
N ALA A 112 -13.68 -1.80 85.18
CA ALA A 112 -12.42 -1.76 85.92
C ALA A 112 -12.23 -3.03 86.78
N GLY A 113 -11.10 -3.72 86.61
CA GLY A 113 -10.77 -4.98 87.27
C GLY A 113 -11.42 -6.23 86.67
N GLY A 114 -12.36 -6.06 85.73
CA GLY A 114 -12.99 -7.15 85.00
C GLY A 114 -12.10 -7.71 83.89
N VAL A 115 -12.29 -9.00 83.58
CA VAL A 115 -11.54 -9.74 82.56
C VAL A 115 -12.50 -10.48 81.63
N ALA A 116 -12.35 -10.29 80.33
CA ALA A 116 -13.03 -11.08 79.31
C ALA A 116 -12.01 -11.90 78.50
N ASN A 117 -12.14 -13.23 78.48
CA ASN A 117 -11.21 -14.11 77.76
C ASN A 117 -11.94 -14.84 76.63
N GLN A 118 -11.30 -14.99 75.48
CA GLN A 118 -11.80 -15.78 74.35
C GLN A 118 -13.21 -15.36 73.90
N THR A 119 -13.48 -14.04 73.94
CA THR A 119 -14.78 -13.51 73.51
C THR A 119 -14.87 -13.60 71.99
N THR A 120 -16.00 -14.09 71.47
CA THR A 120 -16.33 -14.06 70.04
C THR A 120 -17.41 -13.00 69.80
N ILE A 121 -17.05 -11.94 69.08
CA ILE A 121 -17.98 -10.90 68.66
C ILE A 121 -18.48 -11.28 67.26
N GLY A 122 -19.76 -11.62 67.15
CA GLY A 122 -20.43 -11.92 65.89
C GLY A 122 -20.97 -10.67 65.19
N ASP A 123 -21.82 -10.89 64.20
CA ASP A 123 -22.49 -9.82 63.45
C ASP A 123 -23.27 -8.90 64.41
N SER A 124 -23.10 -7.59 64.24
CA SER A 124 -23.69 -6.54 65.09
C SER A 124 -23.34 -6.65 66.59
N GLY A 125 -22.31 -7.40 66.96
CA GLY A 125 -21.86 -7.52 68.35
C GLY A 125 -20.99 -6.34 68.81
N LEU A 126 -21.15 -5.89 70.06
CA LEU A 126 -20.28 -4.88 70.68
C LEU A 126 -19.61 -5.40 71.96
N GLN A 127 -18.28 -5.27 72.04
CA GLN A 127 -17.55 -5.34 73.30
C GLN A 127 -16.93 -3.99 73.64
N GLY A 128 -17.32 -3.40 74.77
CA GLY A 128 -16.67 -2.24 75.36
C GLY A 128 -15.69 -2.64 76.46
N VAL A 129 -14.39 -2.50 76.23
CA VAL A 129 -13.34 -2.70 77.24
C VAL A 129 -13.06 -1.36 77.90
N LEU A 130 -13.65 -1.10 79.07
CA LEU A 130 -13.58 0.20 79.74
C LEU A 130 -12.22 0.43 80.40
N ALA A 131 -11.97 1.66 80.85
CA ALA A 131 -10.75 2.00 81.58
C ALA A 131 -10.55 1.07 82.79
N GLY A 132 -9.39 0.40 82.85
CA GLY A 132 -9.05 -0.58 83.89
C GLY A 132 -9.60 -2.00 83.66
N GLY A 133 -10.41 -2.23 82.62
CA GLY A 133 -10.84 -3.56 82.19
C GLY A 133 -9.83 -4.21 81.22
N SER A 134 -9.87 -5.54 81.13
CA SER A 134 -8.97 -6.33 80.27
C SER A 134 -9.74 -7.33 79.40
N ALA A 135 -9.40 -7.40 78.11
CA ALA A 135 -9.87 -8.44 77.19
C ALA A 135 -8.68 -9.20 76.59
N THR A 136 -8.78 -10.53 76.50
CA THR A 136 -7.74 -11.38 75.89
C THR A 136 -8.36 -12.36 74.89
N ASP A 137 -7.60 -12.73 73.85
CA ASP A 137 -7.99 -13.71 72.83
C ASP A 137 -9.35 -13.41 72.16
N THR A 138 -9.68 -12.13 71.98
CA THR A 138 -10.99 -11.75 71.41
C THR A 138 -10.99 -11.95 69.90
N THR A 139 -11.98 -12.65 69.36
CA THR A 139 -12.22 -12.76 67.90
C THR A 139 -13.36 -11.83 67.52
N VAL A 140 -13.13 -10.90 66.60
CA VAL A 140 -14.12 -9.94 66.10
C VAL A 140 -14.42 -10.27 64.64
N ASN A 141 -15.58 -10.87 64.39
CA ASN A 141 -16.02 -11.23 63.04
C ASN A 141 -16.62 -10.02 62.30
N SER A 142 -16.87 -10.20 61.01
CA SER A 142 -17.53 -9.20 60.16
C SER A 142 -18.82 -8.64 60.79
N GLY A 143 -18.94 -7.31 60.79
CA GLY A 143 -20.06 -6.58 61.40
C GLY A 143 -19.95 -6.38 62.92
N GLY A 144 -19.02 -7.06 63.59
CA GLY A 144 -18.75 -6.90 65.02
C GLY A 144 -17.73 -5.80 65.32
N GLY A 145 -17.77 -5.29 66.55
CA GLY A 145 -16.89 -4.22 66.99
C GLY A 145 -16.38 -4.35 68.43
N GLN A 146 -15.12 -3.98 68.64
CA GLN A 146 -14.49 -3.88 69.96
C GLN A 146 -14.03 -2.43 70.23
N SER A 147 -14.59 -1.80 71.25
CA SER A 147 -14.20 -0.45 71.71
C SER A 147 -13.29 -0.56 72.93
N VAL A 148 -12.03 -0.17 72.79
CA VAL A 148 -10.99 -0.35 73.82
C VAL A 148 -10.59 1.00 74.43
N HIS A 149 -10.97 1.21 75.69
CA HIS A 149 -10.47 2.25 76.59
C HIS A 149 -9.53 1.68 77.68
N GLY A 150 -9.60 0.37 77.93
CA GLY A 150 -8.72 -0.38 78.85
C GLY A 150 -7.58 -1.09 78.12
N GLN A 151 -7.43 -2.39 78.36
CA GLN A 151 -6.40 -3.22 77.72
C GLN A 151 -7.02 -4.35 76.91
N ALA A 152 -6.55 -4.56 75.68
CA ALA A 152 -6.90 -5.76 74.91
C ALA A 152 -5.63 -6.46 74.40
N SER A 153 -5.50 -7.77 74.58
CA SER A 153 -4.41 -8.57 74.00
C SER A 153 -4.94 -9.63 73.04
N ASP A 154 -4.11 -9.97 72.05
CA ASP A 154 -4.29 -11.13 71.16
C ASP A 154 -5.65 -11.12 70.44
N THR A 155 -6.13 -9.92 70.11
CA THR A 155 -7.38 -9.75 69.38
C THR A 155 -7.20 -10.11 67.92
N THR A 156 -8.09 -10.94 67.37
CA THR A 156 -8.14 -11.27 65.94
C THR A 156 -9.34 -10.57 65.29
N LEU A 157 -9.10 -9.74 64.27
CA LEU A 157 -10.11 -9.03 63.50
C LEU A 157 -10.32 -9.76 62.17
N ASP A 158 -11.40 -10.54 62.06
CA ASP A 158 -11.77 -11.34 60.88
C ASP A 158 -12.97 -10.68 60.18
N GLY A 159 -12.72 -9.49 59.63
CA GLY A 159 -13.74 -8.61 59.03
C GLY A 159 -14.37 -7.59 59.99
N GLY A 160 -14.08 -7.67 61.29
CA GLY A 160 -14.59 -6.76 62.31
C GLY A 160 -13.68 -5.56 62.61
N THR A 161 -14.18 -4.62 63.43
CA THR A 161 -13.49 -3.36 63.73
C THR A 161 -13.05 -3.29 65.20
N GLN A 162 -11.80 -2.87 65.46
CA GLN A 162 -11.33 -2.49 66.79
C GLN A 162 -11.03 -1.00 66.85
N TRP A 163 -11.74 -0.26 67.72
CA TRP A 163 -11.43 1.13 68.01
C TRP A 163 -10.63 1.22 69.30
N VAL A 164 -9.39 1.68 69.20
CA VAL A 164 -8.57 1.97 70.38
C VAL A 164 -8.70 3.45 70.70
N HIS A 165 -9.35 3.76 71.81
CA HIS A 165 -9.63 5.12 72.27
C HIS A 165 -8.47 5.67 73.10
N SER A 166 -8.51 6.96 73.42
CA SER A 166 -7.51 7.61 74.27
C SER A 166 -7.37 6.87 75.62
N GLY A 167 -6.12 6.53 75.98
CA GLY A 167 -5.80 5.71 77.16
C GLY A 167 -5.91 4.19 76.94
N GLY A 168 -6.52 3.76 75.85
CA GLY A 168 -6.61 2.35 75.47
C GLY A 168 -5.27 1.80 74.96
N ILE A 169 -4.97 0.57 75.34
CA ILE A 169 -3.76 -0.15 74.97
C ILE A 169 -4.13 -1.49 74.34
N THR A 170 -3.54 -1.79 73.19
CA THR A 170 -3.69 -3.08 72.52
C THR A 170 -2.34 -3.75 72.28
N SER A 171 -2.29 -5.07 72.39
CA SER A 171 -1.09 -5.87 72.14
C SER A 171 -1.40 -7.09 71.27
N GLY A 172 -0.63 -7.34 70.22
CA GLY A 172 -0.75 -8.57 69.43
C GLY A 172 -2.02 -8.64 68.58
N THR A 173 -2.63 -7.51 68.19
CA THR A 173 -3.82 -7.52 67.33
C THR A 173 -3.48 -8.04 65.93
N ILE A 174 -4.17 -9.08 65.48
CA ILE A 174 -4.08 -9.62 64.12
C ILE A 174 -5.25 -9.07 63.29
N ILE A 175 -4.96 -8.40 62.19
CA ILE A 175 -5.94 -7.79 61.28
C ILE A 175 -5.99 -8.62 60.01
N ASN A 176 -6.99 -9.49 59.89
CA ASN A 176 -7.22 -10.30 58.70
C ASN A 176 -8.11 -9.56 57.69
N LYS A 177 -8.44 -10.25 56.60
CA LYS A 177 -9.21 -9.71 55.49
C LYS A 177 -10.46 -8.96 55.96
N ASP A 178 -10.64 -7.75 55.42
CA ASP A 178 -11.73 -6.83 55.70
C ASP A 178 -11.79 -6.29 57.16
N GLY A 179 -10.84 -6.68 58.01
CA GLY A 179 -10.72 -6.18 59.39
C GLY A 179 -10.08 -4.80 59.49
N ALA A 180 -10.42 -4.04 60.53
CA ALA A 180 -9.93 -2.68 60.73
C ALA A 180 -9.53 -2.39 62.18
N GLN A 181 -8.33 -1.86 62.40
CA GLN A 181 -7.92 -1.33 63.70
C GLN A 181 -7.72 0.19 63.62
N LEU A 182 -8.49 0.95 64.40
CA LEU A 182 -8.42 2.41 64.46
C LEU A 182 -7.78 2.83 65.79
N VAL A 183 -6.48 3.12 65.77
CA VAL A 183 -5.70 3.62 66.90
C VAL A 183 -5.86 5.14 66.98
N LYS A 184 -6.79 5.62 67.81
CA LYS A 184 -7.13 7.05 67.91
C LYS A 184 -6.05 7.84 68.67
N ALA A 185 -6.14 9.18 68.63
CA ALA A 185 -5.20 10.03 69.37
C ALA A 185 -5.17 9.68 70.87
N GLY A 186 -3.97 9.54 71.43
CA GLY A 186 -3.76 9.12 72.83
C GLY A 186 -3.87 7.61 73.10
N ALA A 187 -4.10 6.79 72.06
CA ALA A 187 -4.11 5.33 72.15
C ALA A 187 -2.76 4.70 71.78
N GLN A 188 -2.52 3.48 72.25
CA GLN A 188 -1.34 2.68 71.91
C GLN A 188 -1.71 1.30 71.35
N ALA A 189 -1.04 0.90 70.26
CA ALA A 189 -1.08 -0.46 69.73
C ALA A 189 0.34 -1.01 69.59
N THR A 190 0.60 -2.20 70.11
CA THR A 190 1.92 -2.84 70.09
C THR A 190 1.84 -4.20 69.41
N GLY A 191 2.79 -4.52 68.53
CA GLY A 191 2.91 -5.85 67.94
C GLY A 191 1.76 -6.25 67.03
N SER A 192 1.06 -5.28 66.42
CA SER A 192 -0.02 -5.56 65.48
C SER A 192 0.50 -6.27 64.22
N VAL A 193 -0.26 -7.25 63.72
CA VAL A 193 0.01 -7.96 62.46
C VAL A 193 -1.08 -7.60 61.46
N VAL A 194 -0.72 -6.97 60.35
CA VAL A 194 -1.67 -6.44 59.37
C VAL A 194 -1.60 -7.26 58.08
N ASN A 195 -2.71 -7.91 57.71
CA ASN A 195 -2.82 -8.81 56.56
C ASN A 195 -3.86 -8.33 55.51
N THR A 196 -4.39 -7.11 55.64
CA THR A 196 -5.36 -6.54 54.68
C THR A 196 -5.22 -5.03 54.52
N GLY A 197 -5.84 -4.49 53.47
CA GLY A 197 -5.97 -3.05 53.22
C GLY A 197 -5.09 -2.46 52.14
N ALA A 198 -4.22 -3.22 51.48
CA ALA A 198 -3.36 -2.73 50.40
C ALA A 198 -3.90 -3.03 48.98
N GLN A 199 -5.07 -3.66 48.87
CA GLN A 199 -5.68 -3.94 47.57
C GLN A 199 -5.89 -2.64 46.78
N GLY A 200 -5.48 -2.60 45.51
CA GLY A 200 -5.60 -1.39 44.68
C GLY A 200 -4.45 -0.38 44.80
N GLY A 201 -3.42 -0.66 45.61
CA GLY A 201 -2.18 0.11 45.63
C GLY A 201 -2.13 1.26 46.64
N PRO A 202 -1.03 2.05 46.69
CA PRO A 202 -0.68 2.95 47.79
C PRO A 202 -1.64 4.13 48.03
N ASP A 203 -2.45 4.51 47.04
CA ASP A 203 -3.40 5.61 47.17
C ASP A 203 -4.87 5.12 47.26
N ALA A 204 -5.10 3.81 47.43
CA ALA A 204 -6.44 3.25 47.60
C ALA A 204 -7.07 3.67 48.95
N GLU A 205 -8.31 4.15 48.91
CA GLU A 205 -9.11 4.44 50.11
C GLU A 205 -9.80 3.16 50.60
N ASN A 206 -9.03 2.26 51.23
CA ASN A 206 -9.53 1.03 51.84
C ASN A 206 -9.92 1.26 53.30
N ASN A 207 -11.07 0.72 53.72
CA ASN A 207 -11.56 0.86 55.09
C ASN A 207 -10.98 -0.22 56.03
N ASP A 208 -10.54 -1.34 55.49
CA ASP A 208 -9.84 -2.42 56.16
C ASP A 208 -8.34 -2.11 56.20
N ARG A 209 -7.77 -1.86 57.38
CA ARG A 209 -6.36 -1.48 57.60
C ARG A 209 -6.07 -1.26 59.08
N GLN A 210 -4.81 -1.01 59.41
CA GLN A 210 -4.47 -0.28 60.63
C GLN A 210 -4.41 1.23 60.36
N TRP A 211 -5.28 2.00 61.01
CA TRP A 211 -5.26 3.47 60.97
C TRP A 211 -4.72 4.03 62.28
N VAL A 212 -3.65 4.83 62.20
CA VAL A 212 -2.88 5.29 63.37
C VAL A 212 -2.91 6.81 63.48
N ALA A 213 -3.72 7.33 64.38
CA ALA A 213 -3.68 8.72 64.86
C ALA A 213 -3.05 8.85 66.26
N GLY A 214 -2.90 7.74 66.99
CA GLY A 214 -2.14 7.62 68.24
C GLY A 214 -0.72 7.11 68.00
N THR A 215 -0.32 6.08 68.75
CA THR A 215 0.99 5.44 68.62
C THR A 215 0.87 3.96 68.29
N ALA A 216 1.58 3.50 67.26
CA ALA A 216 1.75 2.09 66.93
C ALA A 216 3.24 1.69 67.07
N THR A 217 3.54 0.60 67.77
CA THR A 217 4.91 0.09 67.91
C THR A 217 5.00 -1.34 67.41
N ASP A 218 6.14 -1.71 66.81
CA ASP A 218 6.49 -3.07 66.41
C ASP A 218 5.45 -3.73 65.48
N THR A 219 4.83 -2.93 64.61
CA THR A 219 3.83 -3.42 63.65
C THR A 219 4.50 -4.25 62.56
N THR A 220 3.95 -5.43 62.26
CA THR A 220 4.33 -6.22 61.07
C THR A 220 3.24 -6.10 60.02
N ILE A 221 3.60 -5.65 58.82
CA ILE A 221 2.71 -5.53 57.67
C ILE A 221 3.08 -6.62 56.68
N ASN A 222 2.18 -7.57 56.47
CA ASN A 222 2.35 -8.68 55.53
C ASN A 222 1.82 -8.31 54.13
N ASN A 223 1.85 -9.28 53.21
CA ASN A 223 1.23 -9.14 51.91
C ASN A 223 -0.23 -8.69 52.04
N ASP A 224 -0.65 -7.76 51.19
CA ASP A 224 -1.95 -7.07 51.22
C ASP A 224 -2.21 -6.24 52.48
N GLY A 225 -1.28 -6.19 53.44
CA GLY A 225 -1.41 -5.40 54.66
C GLY A 225 -1.20 -3.90 54.43
N ARG A 226 -1.99 -3.07 55.11
CA ARG A 226 -1.81 -1.62 55.11
C ARG A 226 -1.83 -0.98 56.50
N GLN A 227 -0.80 -0.17 56.77
CA GLN A 227 -0.83 0.81 57.84
C GLN A 227 -0.95 2.22 57.25
N THR A 228 -1.87 3.02 57.77
CA THR A 228 -1.95 4.46 57.47
C THR A 228 -1.72 5.26 58.74
N ILE A 229 -0.63 6.01 58.75
CA ILE A 229 -0.28 6.93 59.83
C ILE A 229 -0.92 8.26 59.48
N ALA A 230 -1.94 8.66 60.24
CA ALA A 230 -2.61 9.93 60.09
C ALA A 230 -1.73 11.09 60.57
N THR A 231 -2.10 12.32 60.22
CA THR A 231 -1.46 13.53 60.77
C THR A 231 -1.51 13.51 62.29
N GLY A 232 -0.34 13.70 62.93
CA GLY A 232 -0.18 13.63 64.39
C GLY A 232 0.03 12.21 64.95
N GLY A 233 -0.16 11.16 64.14
CA GLY A 233 0.16 9.78 64.52
C GLY A 233 1.65 9.46 64.44
N LEU A 234 2.07 8.47 65.23
CA LEU A 234 3.43 7.94 65.27
C LEU A 234 3.42 6.42 65.08
N ALA A 235 4.19 5.90 64.13
CA ALA A 235 4.55 4.48 64.08
C ALA A 235 6.06 4.30 64.26
N THR A 236 6.47 3.35 65.10
CA THR A 236 7.90 3.06 65.33
C THR A 236 8.17 1.54 65.28
N GLY A 237 9.30 1.15 64.72
CA GLY A 237 9.69 -0.28 64.61
C GLY A 237 8.84 -1.08 63.63
N THR A 238 8.26 -0.44 62.60
CA THR A 238 7.40 -1.13 61.64
C THR A 238 8.23 -1.98 60.67
N VAL A 239 7.83 -3.24 60.46
CA VAL A 239 8.42 -4.14 59.46
C VAL A 239 7.40 -4.38 58.35
N ILE A 240 7.78 -4.08 57.10
CA ILE A 240 6.91 -4.21 55.94
C ILE A 240 7.46 -5.29 55.01
N LYS A 241 6.72 -6.39 54.85
CA LYS A 241 7.06 -7.50 53.97
C LYS A 241 6.61 -7.23 52.53
N ALA A 242 7.06 -8.07 51.61
CA ALA A 242 6.65 -8.03 50.21
C ALA A 242 5.12 -7.96 50.06
N GLY A 243 4.65 -6.99 49.28
CA GLY A 243 3.23 -6.71 49.05
C GLY A 243 2.50 -5.94 50.16
N GLY A 244 3.19 -5.56 51.24
CA GLY A 244 2.66 -4.67 52.27
C GLY A 244 2.97 -3.20 52.01
N ASP A 245 2.12 -2.31 52.52
CA ASP A 245 2.23 -0.85 52.36
C ASP A 245 2.10 -0.08 53.69
N GLN A 246 2.91 0.98 53.84
CA GLN A 246 2.71 2.02 54.84
C GLN A 246 2.54 3.39 54.17
N SER A 247 1.41 4.06 54.46
CA SER A 247 1.14 5.45 54.05
C SER A 247 1.38 6.38 55.24
N VAL A 248 2.36 7.28 55.11
CA VAL A 248 2.81 8.18 56.18
C VAL A 248 2.30 9.59 55.93
N ASN A 249 1.35 10.06 56.74
CA ASN A 249 0.89 11.45 56.81
C ASN A 249 1.29 12.14 58.14
N GLY A 250 1.83 11.37 59.08
CA GLY A 250 2.38 11.83 60.37
C GLY A 250 3.87 11.51 60.47
N HIS A 251 4.26 10.72 61.47
CA HIS A 251 5.65 10.32 61.68
C HIS A 251 5.83 8.79 61.67
N ALA A 252 6.79 8.32 60.87
CA ALA A 252 7.27 6.94 60.90
C ALA A 252 8.74 6.91 61.34
N GLN A 253 9.11 6.01 62.24
CA GLN A 253 10.48 5.87 62.73
C GLN A 253 10.92 4.41 62.68
N HIS A 254 12.20 4.16 62.37
CA HIS A 254 12.78 2.81 62.35
C HIS A 254 11.97 1.82 61.49
N THR A 255 11.54 2.25 60.31
CA THR A 255 10.77 1.38 59.40
C THR A 255 11.71 0.49 58.60
N ARG A 256 11.45 -0.81 58.55
CA ARG A 256 12.22 -1.79 57.77
C ARG A 256 11.40 -2.31 56.59
N LEU A 257 11.85 -2.04 55.37
CA LEU A 257 11.21 -2.49 54.13
C LEU A 257 11.88 -3.78 53.62
N ASP A 258 11.32 -4.94 53.97
CA ASP A 258 11.74 -6.27 53.51
C ASP A 258 10.93 -6.68 52.26
N GLY A 259 11.02 -5.88 51.20
CA GLY A 259 10.26 -6.06 49.96
C GLY A 259 8.94 -5.30 49.87
N GLY A 260 8.51 -4.63 50.95
CA GLY A 260 7.32 -3.79 50.99
C GLY A 260 7.58 -2.32 50.68
N ASN A 261 6.51 -1.50 50.70
CA ASN A 261 6.57 -0.09 50.32
C ASN A 261 6.26 0.87 51.48
N GLN A 262 6.92 2.03 51.46
CA GLN A 262 6.58 3.16 52.31
C GLN A 262 6.38 4.41 51.44
N HIS A 263 5.22 5.05 51.58
CA HIS A 263 4.89 6.29 50.90
C HIS A 263 4.82 7.42 51.92
N VAL A 264 5.74 8.38 51.82
CA VAL A 264 5.79 9.56 52.68
C VAL A 264 5.10 10.70 51.98
N HIS A 265 3.99 11.17 52.55
CA HIS A 265 3.13 12.20 51.96
C HIS A 265 3.55 13.62 52.41
N SER A 266 2.98 14.63 51.75
CA SER A 266 3.27 16.04 52.02
C SER A 266 3.11 16.40 53.50
N GLY A 267 4.11 17.07 54.07
CA GLY A 267 4.16 17.46 55.48
C GLY A 267 4.50 16.34 56.47
N ALA A 268 4.65 15.10 55.99
CA ALA A 268 4.99 13.95 56.83
C ALA A 268 6.51 13.73 56.93
N THR A 269 6.93 12.94 57.91
CA THR A 269 8.35 12.60 58.11
C THR A 269 8.54 11.10 58.35
N ALA A 270 9.50 10.50 57.65
CA ALA A 270 9.99 9.15 57.93
C ALA A 270 11.47 9.21 58.34
N SER A 271 11.81 8.75 59.54
CA SER A 271 13.21 8.67 60.00
C SER A 271 13.69 7.22 60.09
N ASP A 272 14.98 7.00 59.86
CA ASP A 272 15.68 5.73 60.10
C ASP A 272 15.06 4.58 59.29
N THR A 273 14.64 4.86 58.06
CA THR A 273 14.07 3.83 57.18
C THR A 273 15.18 2.98 56.57
N VAL A 274 15.09 1.66 56.73
CA VAL A 274 16.02 0.70 56.13
C VAL A 274 15.33 -0.03 54.99
N ILE A 275 15.80 0.19 53.77
CA ILE A 275 15.27 -0.38 52.54
C ILE A 275 16.11 -1.58 52.15
N ASN A 276 15.56 -2.80 52.28
CA ASN A 276 16.23 -4.04 51.84
C ASN A 276 15.80 -4.40 50.41
N ALA A 277 16.26 -5.57 49.94
CA ALA A 277 15.98 -6.06 48.59
C ALA A 277 14.48 -5.98 48.26
N ASN A 278 14.16 -5.38 47.11
CA ASN A 278 12.83 -5.09 46.59
C ASN A 278 11.98 -4.14 47.46
N GLY A 279 12.50 -3.63 48.57
CA GLY A 279 11.83 -2.58 49.34
C GLY A 279 11.85 -1.26 48.58
N TRP A 280 10.79 -0.47 48.74
CA TRP A 280 10.65 0.79 48.03
C TRP A 280 10.12 1.91 48.92
N GLN A 281 10.92 2.94 49.12
CA GLN A 281 10.48 4.17 49.76
C GLN A 281 10.22 5.24 48.71
N VAL A 282 9.07 5.91 48.80
CA VAL A 282 8.69 7.04 47.96
C VAL A 282 8.48 8.27 48.82
N VAL A 283 9.31 9.29 48.62
CA VAL A 283 9.20 10.60 49.25
C VAL A 283 8.50 11.55 48.28
N LYS A 284 7.25 11.91 48.59
CA LYS A 284 6.41 12.78 47.74
C LYS A 284 6.76 14.27 47.96
N ASP A 285 6.13 15.13 47.17
CA ASP A 285 6.29 16.59 47.27
C ASP A 285 5.95 17.12 48.68
N GLY A 286 6.87 17.90 49.25
CA GLY A 286 6.77 18.46 50.61
C GLY A 286 6.93 17.44 51.74
N ALA A 287 7.34 16.20 51.44
CA ALA A 287 7.64 15.16 52.43
C ALA A 287 9.13 15.15 52.80
N THR A 288 9.43 14.65 54.01
CA THR A 288 10.81 14.50 54.49
C THR A 288 11.14 13.05 54.83
N ALA A 289 12.23 12.53 54.30
CA ALA A 289 12.89 11.33 54.80
C ALA A 289 14.23 11.70 55.44
N ASP A 290 14.56 11.11 56.57
CA ASP A 290 15.76 11.40 57.34
C ASP A 290 16.48 10.10 57.71
N HIS A 291 17.79 10.02 57.55
CA HIS A 291 18.60 8.83 57.86
C HIS A 291 18.13 7.54 57.16
N THR A 292 17.79 7.64 55.87
CA THR A 292 17.41 6.46 55.07
C THR A 292 18.64 5.62 54.70
N THR A 293 18.61 4.31 54.93
CA THR A 293 19.63 3.36 54.45
C THR A 293 19.07 2.51 53.32
N VAL A 294 19.72 2.52 52.16
CA VAL A 294 19.32 1.74 50.99
C VAL A 294 20.32 0.62 50.76
N ASN A 295 19.89 -0.63 50.95
CA ASN A 295 20.69 -1.83 50.72
C ASN A 295 20.56 -2.33 49.28
N ASN A 296 21.35 -3.35 48.94
CA ASN A 296 21.34 -3.97 47.61
C ASN A 296 19.91 -4.31 47.14
N SER A 297 19.57 -3.87 45.93
CA SER A 297 18.24 -4.03 45.31
C SER A 297 17.08 -3.35 46.05
N GLY A 298 17.36 -2.53 47.07
CA GLY A 298 16.40 -1.58 47.64
C GLY A 298 16.33 -0.31 46.82
N LYS A 299 15.19 0.40 46.87
CA LYS A 299 14.96 1.62 46.08
C LYS A 299 14.48 2.77 46.94
N LEU A 300 15.18 3.89 46.87
CA LEU A 300 14.72 5.19 47.33
C LEU A 300 14.30 6.04 46.13
N GLN A 301 13.05 6.48 46.09
CA GLN A 301 12.56 7.45 45.13
C GLN A 301 12.22 8.76 45.82
N VAL A 302 12.81 9.85 45.37
CA VAL A 302 12.52 11.21 45.86
C VAL A 302 11.94 12.02 44.70
N ASN A 303 10.66 12.37 44.81
CA ASN A 303 9.98 13.16 43.79
C ASN A 303 10.39 14.63 43.88
N ALA A 304 10.09 15.41 42.83
CA ALA A 304 10.27 16.86 42.86
C ALA A 304 9.58 17.48 44.10
N GLY A 305 10.29 18.37 44.80
CA GLY A 305 9.84 18.97 46.05
C GLY A 305 9.95 18.09 47.31
N GLY A 306 10.31 16.81 47.17
CA GLY A 306 10.62 15.93 48.29
C GLY A 306 12.03 16.16 48.85
N THR A 307 12.23 15.88 50.14
CA THR A 307 13.54 16.01 50.82
C THR A 307 13.97 14.69 51.46
N ALA A 308 15.19 14.24 51.19
CA ALA A 308 15.81 13.07 51.82
C ALA A 308 17.23 13.41 52.31
N THR A 309 17.44 13.51 53.63
CA THR A 309 18.75 13.87 54.22
C THR A 309 19.41 12.70 54.92
N TYR A 310 20.74 12.72 54.98
CA TYR A 310 21.57 11.67 55.59
C TYR A 310 21.31 10.28 55.02
N VAL A 311 21.10 10.20 53.70
CA VAL A 311 20.90 8.93 52.99
C VAL A 311 22.21 8.13 52.99
N THR A 312 22.16 6.86 53.36
CA THR A 312 23.27 5.91 53.20
C THR A 312 22.93 4.95 52.06
N MET A 313 23.56 5.14 50.91
CA MET A 313 23.42 4.27 49.73
C MET A 313 24.51 3.19 49.77
N ASN A 314 24.14 1.98 50.20
CA ASN A 314 25.04 0.83 50.12
C ASN A 314 25.15 0.32 48.68
N ALA A 315 26.21 -0.44 48.39
CA ALA A 315 26.45 -0.99 47.06
C ALA A 315 25.23 -1.77 46.54
N GLY A 316 24.80 -1.41 45.33
CA GLY A 316 23.64 -1.97 44.64
C GLY A 316 22.29 -1.39 45.06
N GLY A 317 22.25 -0.38 45.94
CA GLY A 317 21.04 0.38 46.24
C GLY A 317 20.69 1.38 45.14
N ALA A 318 19.41 1.53 44.82
CA ALA A 318 18.93 2.39 43.74
C ALA A 318 18.38 3.72 44.28
N LEU A 319 18.88 4.84 43.74
CA LEU A 319 18.31 6.17 43.94
C LEU A 319 17.59 6.61 42.66
N VAL A 320 16.31 6.99 42.77
CA VAL A 320 15.51 7.58 41.69
C VAL A 320 15.14 9.00 42.07
N THR A 321 15.65 9.99 41.35
CA THR A 321 15.43 11.40 41.70
C THR A 321 15.59 12.33 40.48
N SER A 322 15.32 13.62 40.68
CA SER A 322 15.61 14.66 39.69
C SER A 322 16.29 15.85 40.35
N THR A 323 16.84 16.77 39.55
CA THR A 323 17.40 18.04 40.05
C THR A 323 16.36 18.97 40.71
N ALA A 324 15.07 18.61 40.71
CA ALA A 324 14.01 19.32 41.44
C ALA A 324 13.72 18.74 42.84
N ALA A 325 14.48 17.75 43.30
CA ALA A 325 14.39 17.18 44.64
C ALA A 325 15.61 17.53 45.49
N THR A 326 15.50 17.42 46.81
CA THR A 326 16.62 17.61 47.74
C THR A 326 17.05 16.27 48.32
N VAL A 327 18.26 15.80 48.02
CA VAL A 327 18.81 14.54 48.51
C VAL A 327 20.24 14.76 48.98
N SER A 328 20.62 14.32 50.18
CA SER A 328 22.02 14.37 50.62
C SER A 328 22.40 13.12 51.40
N GLY A 329 23.65 12.69 51.25
CA GLY A 329 24.08 11.42 51.84
C GLY A 329 25.46 10.95 51.44
N THR A 330 25.71 9.67 51.66
CA THR A 330 26.91 8.95 51.25
C THR A 330 26.55 7.78 50.34
N ASN A 331 27.39 7.52 49.34
CA ASN A 331 27.40 6.31 48.53
C ASN A 331 28.80 5.70 48.54
N SER A 332 29.04 4.65 47.75
CA SER A 332 30.35 3.97 47.68
C SER A 332 31.47 4.85 47.12
N LEU A 333 31.15 6.00 46.51
CA LEU A 333 32.07 7.01 45.99
C LEU A 333 32.27 8.19 46.97
N GLY A 334 31.62 8.18 48.14
CA GLY A 334 31.72 9.23 49.15
C GLY A 334 30.43 10.07 49.27
N ASN A 335 30.56 11.34 49.65
CA ASN A 335 29.41 12.22 49.83
C ASN A 335 28.77 12.58 48.49
N PHE A 336 27.45 12.57 48.41
CA PHE A 336 26.69 13.02 47.24
C PHE A 336 25.57 13.98 47.66
N SER A 337 25.15 14.83 46.72
CA SER A 337 24.01 15.73 46.93
C SER A 337 23.20 15.94 45.66
N VAL A 338 21.91 16.20 45.84
CA VAL A 338 21.00 16.80 44.88
C VAL A 338 20.29 17.93 45.61
N ASP A 339 20.30 19.13 45.08
CA ASP A 339 19.77 20.32 45.73
C ASP A 339 18.78 21.02 44.80
N ALA A 340 17.50 20.95 45.15
CA ALA A 340 16.41 21.58 44.42
C ALA A 340 16.53 23.10 44.36
N ALA A 341 17.15 23.74 45.36
CA ALA A 341 17.27 25.20 45.42
C ALA A 341 18.24 25.73 44.34
N THR A 342 19.29 24.96 44.05
CA THR A 342 20.29 25.28 43.02
C THR A 342 20.09 24.49 41.73
N ALA A 343 19.09 23.59 41.70
CA ALA A 343 18.89 22.61 40.65
C ALA A 343 20.16 21.80 40.33
N SER A 344 20.98 21.49 41.33
CA SER A 344 22.30 20.87 41.15
C SER A 344 22.36 19.46 41.72
N ALA A 345 23.17 18.59 41.12
CA ALA A 345 23.50 17.26 41.62
C ALA A 345 25.02 17.05 41.57
N THR A 346 25.60 16.39 42.57
CA THR A 346 27.04 16.10 42.65
C THR A 346 27.28 14.68 43.16
N ASN A 347 28.24 13.98 42.55
CA ASN A 347 28.70 12.65 42.96
C ASN A 347 27.58 11.58 43.08
N VAL A 348 26.52 11.70 42.29
CA VAL A 348 25.41 10.73 42.30
C VAL A 348 25.89 9.42 41.65
N LEU A 349 25.63 8.29 42.31
CA LEU A 349 25.88 6.95 41.79
C LEU A 349 24.56 6.33 41.33
N LEU A 350 24.50 5.93 40.06
CA LEU A 350 23.32 5.32 39.45
C LEU A 350 23.63 3.87 39.08
N GLU A 351 22.93 2.94 39.73
CA GLU A 351 23.07 1.49 39.52
C GLU A 351 21.76 0.76 39.87
N ASN A 352 21.58 -0.47 39.38
CA ASN A 352 20.45 -1.36 39.73
C ASN A 352 19.05 -0.70 39.65
N GLY A 353 18.80 0.10 38.61
CA GLY A 353 17.55 0.83 38.41
C GLY A 353 17.52 2.23 39.01
N GLY A 354 18.65 2.72 39.53
CA GLY A 354 18.83 4.12 39.90
C GLY A 354 18.69 5.04 38.68
N ARG A 355 18.08 6.21 38.87
CA ARG A 355 17.84 7.20 37.82
C ARG A 355 18.04 8.62 38.34
N LEU A 356 18.73 9.44 37.55
CA LEU A 356 18.77 10.89 37.74
C LEU A 356 18.20 11.59 36.50
N ASP A 357 17.15 12.37 36.71
CA ASP A 357 16.63 13.30 35.72
C ASP A 357 17.25 14.70 35.93
N VAL A 358 18.12 15.11 35.01
CA VAL A 358 18.68 16.46 34.94
C VAL A 358 17.76 17.30 34.07
N LEU A 359 16.99 18.18 34.71
CA LEU A 359 16.00 19.03 34.04
C LEU A 359 16.67 20.16 33.23
N GLY A 360 15.93 20.85 32.36
CA GLY A 360 16.47 21.82 31.40
C GLY A 360 17.17 23.06 31.98
N ASN A 361 17.07 23.29 33.28
CA ASN A 361 17.82 24.30 34.03
C ASN A 361 18.72 23.70 35.13
N GLY A 362 18.82 22.37 35.17
CA GLY A 362 19.58 21.63 36.18
C GLY A 362 21.00 21.34 35.74
N SER A 363 21.86 21.09 36.73
CA SER A 363 23.26 20.71 36.53
C SER A 363 23.57 19.44 37.33
N ALA A 364 24.29 18.50 36.75
CA ALA A 364 24.84 17.34 37.44
C ALA A 364 26.35 17.29 37.22
N GLU A 365 27.14 17.12 38.27
CA GLU A 365 28.58 16.95 38.19
C GLU A 365 28.98 15.59 38.79
N THR A 366 30.02 14.98 38.22
CA THR A 366 30.65 13.76 38.73
C THR A 366 29.70 12.58 38.95
N THR A 367 28.62 12.50 38.17
CA THR A 367 27.68 11.38 38.22
C THR A 367 28.32 10.14 37.59
N THR A 368 28.26 9.01 38.29
CA THR A 368 28.72 7.71 37.79
C THR A 368 27.52 6.85 37.45
N VAL A 369 27.47 6.31 36.24
CA VAL A 369 26.38 5.49 35.72
C VAL A 369 26.89 4.08 35.45
N ASN A 370 26.51 3.15 36.32
CA ASN A 370 26.84 1.73 36.22
C ASN A 370 25.71 0.95 35.55
N GLN A 371 25.87 -0.38 35.47
CA GLN A 371 24.86 -1.29 34.95
C GLN A 371 23.48 -1.05 35.58
N GLY A 372 22.48 -0.83 34.72
CA GLY A 372 21.09 -0.58 35.11
C GLY A 372 20.83 0.81 35.68
N GLY A 373 21.85 1.68 35.80
CA GLY A 373 21.69 3.10 36.11
C GLY A 373 21.26 3.90 34.87
N ILE A 374 20.43 4.92 35.07
CA ILE A 374 19.92 5.77 33.99
C ILE A 374 20.19 7.25 34.27
N LEU A 375 21.02 7.87 33.44
CA LEU A 375 21.17 9.33 33.42
C LEU A 375 20.31 9.89 32.29
N ALA A 376 19.31 10.69 32.64
CA ALA A 376 18.46 11.37 31.67
C ALA A 376 18.69 12.87 31.74
N VAL A 377 19.17 13.46 30.64
CA VAL A 377 19.50 14.89 30.55
C VAL A 377 18.55 15.52 29.54
N SER A 378 17.67 16.38 30.03
CA SER A 378 16.74 17.13 29.18
C SER A 378 17.51 18.19 28.37
N SER A 379 16.95 18.59 27.22
CA SER A 379 17.43 19.77 26.49
C SER A 379 17.58 21.00 27.41
N GLY A 380 18.73 21.67 27.34
CA GLY A 380 19.14 22.75 28.25
C GLY A 380 19.80 22.30 29.56
N GLY A 381 19.64 21.04 29.95
CA GLY A 381 20.27 20.47 31.14
C GLY A 381 21.76 20.23 30.94
N LYS A 382 22.52 20.28 32.05
CA LYS A 382 23.99 20.19 32.04
C LYS A 382 24.46 19.00 32.87
N ALA A 383 25.30 18.13 32.34
CA ALA A 383 25.85 16.97 33.03
C ALA A 383 27.35 16.84 32.73
N GLU A 384 28.22 17.21 33.67
CA GLU A 384 29.67 17.28 33.45
C GLU A 384 30.45 16.26 34.29
N ASN A 385 31.62 15.88 33.78
CA ASN A 385 32.52 14.90 34.41
C ASN A 385 31.82 13.56 34.68
N ILE A 386 30.96 13.14 33.76
CA ILE A 386 30.18 11.91 33.85
C ILE A 386 31.09 10.70 33.62
N ILE A 387 30.90 9.64 34.41
CA ILE A 387 31.56 8.34 34.19
C ILE A 387 30.48 7.35 33.76
N MET A 388 30.45 7.02 32.47
CA MET A 388 29.52 6.05 31.89
C MET A 388 30.21 4.68 31.79
N ASN A 389 29.85 3.75 32.67
CA ASN A 389 30.34 2.38 32.61
C ASN A 389 29.43 1.51 31.74
N SER A 390 29.91 0.33 31.34
CA SER A 390 29.14 -0.61 30.52
C SER A 390 27.81 -0.98 31.20
N GLY A 391 26.73 -0.98 30.42
CA GLY A 391 25.37 -1.23 30.89
C GLY A 391 24.67 -0.02 31.52
N GLY A 392 25.36 1.12 31.66
CA GLY A 392 24.74 2.40 32.00
C GLY A 392 23.93 2.96 30.82
N VAL A 393 22.84 3.65 31.13
CA VAL A 393 21.89 4.17 30.14
C VAL A 393 21.99 5.69 30.08
N LEU A 394 22.17 6.23 28.88
CA LEU A 394 22.06 7.66 28.61
C LEU A 394 20.77 7.95 27.84
N ILE A 395 19.98 8.90 28.34
CA ILE A 395 18.85 9.49 27.63
C ILE A 395 19.11 10.98 27.45
N ALA A 396 19.37 11.43 26.22
CA ALA A 396 19.71 12.82 25.95
C ALA A 396 19.38 13.21 24.50
N ASP A 397 19.47 14.50 24.20
CA ASP A 397 19.42 15.06 22.85
C ASP A 397 20.57 16.04 22.61
N THR A 398 20.82 16.42 21.35
CA THR A 398 21.87 17.38 20.98
C THR A 398 21.68 18.79 21.55
N GLY A 399 20.56 19.09 22.22
CA GLY A 399 20.35 20.32 22.97
C GLY A 399 20.71 20.24 24.46
N ALA A 400 21.18 19.09 24.95
CA ALA A 400 21.77 18.94 26.28
C ALA A 400 23.28 19.24 26.26
N THR A 401 23.87 19.64 27.39
CA THR A 401 25.32 19.73 27.56
C THR A 401 25.79 18.56 28.40
N VAL A 402 26.57 17.64 27.84
CA VAL A 402 27.10 16.47 28.54
C VAL A 402 28.60 16.36 28.30
N SER A 403 29.40 16.06 29.32
CA SER A 403 30.82 15.76 29.15
C SER A 403 31.28 14.66 30.12
N GLY A 404 32.15 13.78 29.66
CA GLY A 404 32.59 12.66 30.50
C GLY A 404 33.47 11.64 29.79
N THR A 405 33.59 10.48 30.43
CA THR A 405 34.23 9.29 29.86
C THR A 405 33.27 8.14 29.77
N ASN A 406 33.38 7.35 28.71
CA ASN A 406 32.69 6.07 28.52
C ASN A 406 33.71 4.99 28.13
N VAL A 407 33.23 3.79 27.80
CA VAL A 407 34.07 2.66 27.37
C VAL A 407 34.89 2.94 26.09
N SER A 408 34.48 3.94 25.30
CA SER A 408 35.16 4.41 24.09
C SER A 408 36.07 5.63 24.34
N GLY A 409 36.24 6.06 25.59
CA GLY A 409 37.09 7.20 25.96
C GLY A 409 36.30 8.46 26.29
N VAL A 410 36.83 9.64 25.97
CA VAL A 410 36.15 10.92 26.23
C VAL A 410 34.97 11.09 25.28
N PHE A 411 33.80 11.47 25.79
CA PHE A 411 32.61 11.76 25.00
C PHE A 411 31.98 13.08 25.43
N GLY A 412 31.13 13.64 24.58
CA GLY A 412 30.39 14.83 24.95
C GLY A 412 29.20 15.15 24.03
N ILE A 413 28.37 16.04 24.53
CA ILE A 413 27.28 16.70 23.81
C ILE A 413 27.42 18.19 24.15
N ASP A 414 27.55 19.02 23.13
CA ASP A 414 27.61 20.47 23.26
C ASP A 414 26.33 21.10 22.71
N ALA A 415 25.44 21.52 23.62
CA ALA A 415 24.18 22.18 23.28
C ALA A 415 24.38 23.48 22.48
N ALA A 416 25.51 24.18 22.64
CA ALA A 416 25.75 25.45 21.98
C ALA A 416 26.02 25.28 20.48
N THR A 417 26.69 24.20 20.11
CA THR A 417 26.98 23.83 18.71
C THR A 417 26.00 22.80 18.16
N GLY A 418 25.24 22.12 19.01
CA GLY A 418 24.38 20.99 18.64
C GLY A 418 25.17 19.71 18.30
N THR A 419 26.42 19.59 18.74
CA THR A 419 27.31 18.47 18.36
C THR A 419 27.45 17.46 19.48
N ALA A 420 27.20 16.19 19.19
CA ALA A 420 27.57 15.06 20.04
C ALA A 420 28.78 14.33 19.45
N SER A 421 29.67 13.82 20.31
CA SER A 421 30.88 13.10 19.90
C SER A 421 31.15 11.89 20.78
N ASN A 422 31.57 10.79 20.13
CA ASN A 422 32.04 9.56 20.76
C ASN A 422 31.02 8.94 21.75
N LEU A 423 29.73 9.06 21.46
CA LEU A 423 28.68 8.48 22.30
C LEU A 423 28.72 6.95 22.21
N HIS A 424 28.56 6.29 23.37
CA HIS A 424 28.39 4.84 23.45
C HIS A 424 27.03 4.55 24.11
N LEU A 425 26.08 4.10 23.31
CA LEU A 425 24.68 3.92 23.71
C LEU A 425 24.39 2.45 23.93
N ASP A 426 24.29 2.00 25.18
CA ASP A 426 24.01 0.60 25.53
C ASP A 426 22.69 0.43 26.29
N ASN A 427 22.23 -0.81 26.37
CA ASN A 427 21.22 -1.26 27.33
C ASN A 427 19.91 -0.44 27.29
N GLY A 428 19.43 -0.13 26.09
CA GLY A 428 18.22 0.67 25.90
C GLY A 428 18.43 2.19 25.97
N SER A 429 19.68 2.65 25.83
CA SER A 429 19.99 4.08 25.67
C SER A 429 19.24 4.68 24.49
N GLN A 430 18.78 5.92 24.67
CA GLN A 430 18.04 6.67 23.66
C GLN A 430 18.69 8.03 23.46
N PHE A 431 19.23 8.25 22.27
CA PHE A 431 19.82 9.54 21.91
C PHE A 431 19.12 10.14 20.71
N SER A 432 18.84 11.44 20.78
CA SER A 432 18.18 12.16 19.69
C SER A 432 19.07 13.25 19.09
N VAL A 433 19.33 13.16 17.79
CA VAL A 433 19.96 14.22 17.00
C VAL A 433 18.85 15.15 16.49
N LEU A 434 18.83 16.39 16.97
CA LEU A 434 17.85 17.39 16.56
C LEU A 434 18.14 17.87 15.13
N GLY A 435 17.18 18.57 14.50
CA GLY A 435 17.23 18.87 13.04
C GLY A 435 18.37 19.78 12.57
N ASN A 436 19.09 20.42 13.49
CA ASN A 436 20.32 21.18 13.23
C ASN A 436 21.54 20.60 13.98
N GLY A 437 21.37 19.43 14.60
CA GLY A 437 22.41 18.77 15.37
C GLY A 437 23.27 17.83 14.51
N SER A 438 24.43 17.48 15.04
CA SER A 438 25.36 16.52 14.44
C SER A 438 25.80 15.50 15.48
N ALA A 439 25.84 14.21 15.14
CA ALA A 439 26.45 13.18 15.97
C ALA A 439 27.66 12.57 15.25
N ASP A 440 28.81 12.64 15.91
CA ASP A 440 30.10 12.18 15.41
C ASP A 440 30.56 10.94 16.16
N ASN A 441 30.97 9.89 15.44
CA ASN A 441 31.56 8.67 16.01
C ASN A 441 30.68 7.99 17.09
N THR A 442 29.39 7.78 16.81
CA THR A 442 28.47 7.17 17.77
C THR A 442 28.45 5.65 17.65
N THR A 443 28.52 4.94 18.78
CA THR A 443 28.27 3.49 18.84
C THR A 443 26.89 3.23 19.45
N VAL A 444 26.04 2.51 18.73
CA VAL A 444 24.70 2.10 19.14
C VAL A 444 24.71 0.61 19.43
N GLY A 445 24.73 0.29 20.70
CA GLY A 445 24.71 -1.06 21.24
C GLY A 445 23.32 -1.68 21.31
N ALA A 446 23.23 -2.82 21.99
CA ALA A 446 22.04 -3.66 21.95
C ALA A 446 20.81 -3.04 22.61
N GLY A 447 19.69 -3.09 21.89
CA GLY A 447 18.41 -2.50 22.30
C GLY A 447 18.38 -0.96 22.33
N SER A 448 19.49 -0.31 21.98
CA SER A 448 19.60 1.16 21.96
C SER A 448 19.05 1.75 20.68
N THR A 449 18.58 2.99 20.76
CA THR A 449 18.01 3.72 19.62
C THR A 449 18.72 5.05 19.41
N LEU A 450 19.14 5.30 18.17
CA LEU A 450 19.57 6.60 17.68
C LEU A 450 18.43 7.20 16.85
N ASN A 451 17.80 8.27 17.37
CA ASN A 451 16.74 8.99 16.68
C ASN A 451 17.35 10.20 15.97
N VAL A 452 17.09 10.39 14.68
CA VAL A 452 17.59 11.53 13.92
C VAL A 452 16.41 12.30 13.32
N ALA A 453 16.23 13.53 13.79
CA ALA A 453 15.21 14.43 13.25
C ALA A 453 15.61 14.93 11.85
N PRO A 454 14.64 15.32 10.99
CA PRO A 454 14.94 15.88 9.68
C PRO A 454 15.95 17.04 9.74
N GLY A 455 17.03 16.94 8.97
CA GLY A 455 18.16 17.89 8.97
C GLY A 455 19.32 17.50 9.90
N GLY A 456 19.11 16.55 10.81
CA GLY A 456 20.18 16.01 11.66
C GLY A 456 21.23 15.25 10.84
N THR A 457 22.49 15.41 11.22
CA THR A 457 23.64 14.87 10.49
C THR A 457 24.40 13.83 11.31
N LEU A 458 24.85 12.77 10.64
CA LEU A 458 25.77 11.76 11.19
C LEU A 458 27.13 11.91 10.50
N THR A 459 28.19 11.98 11.28
CA THR A 459 29.59 12.11 10.81
C THR A 459 30.50 11.06 11.46
N GLY A 460 31.73 10.94 10.96
CA GLY A 460 32.67 9.93 11.45
C GLY A 460 32.15 8.52 11.16
N THR A 461 32.34 7.58 12.09
CA THR A 461 31.78 6.22 11.98
C THR A 461 30.66 6.02 13.00
N THR A 462 29.42 5.87 12.53
CA THR A 462 28.31 5.46 13.39
C THR A 462 28.16 3.93 13.32
N THR A 463 28.44 3.24 14.41
CA THR A 463 28.40 1.77 14.48
C THR A 463 27.11 1.28 15.12
N PHE A 464 26.45 0.30 14.53
CA PHE A 464 25.25 -0.37 15.04
C PHE A 464 25.54 -1.85 15.30
N ASN A 465 25.23 -2.31 16.52
CA ASN A 465 25.38 -3.69 16.96
C ASN A 465 24.00 -4.40 17.02
N ASP A 466 23.98 -5.63 17.55
CA ASP A 466 22.78 -6.48 17.60
C ASP A 466 21.62 -5.83 18.36
N GLY A 467 20.45 -5.73 17.73
CA GLY A 467 19.25 -5.08 18.26
C GLY A 467 19.27 -3.55 18.19
N ALA A 468 20.28 -2.92 17.61
CA ALA A 468 20.36 -1.47 17.50
C ALA A 468 19.45 -0.92 16.39
N SER A 469 18.91 0.28 16.60
CA SER A 469 18.04 0.94 15.62
C SER A 469 18.42 2.39 15.35
N LEU A 470 18.44 2.75 14.06
CA LEU A 470 18.37 4.11 13.56
C LEU A 470 16.93 4.43 13.19
N THR A 471 16.36 5.51 13.74
CA THR A 471 15.02 5.97 13.38
C THR A 471 15.02 7.41 12.90
N GLY A 472 14.10 7.75 12.00
CA GLY A 472 13.93 9.11 11.49
C GLY A 472 14.65 9.38 10.17
N ASN A 473 14.98 10.65 9.91
CA ASN A 473 15.53 11.12 8.63
C ASN A 473 16.93 11.67 8.82
N ALA A 474 17.94 10.84 8.57
CA ALA A 474 19.34 11.18 8.78
C ALA A 474 20.03 11.63 7.49
N THR A 475 20.91 12.62 7.59
CA THR A 475 21.96 12.88 6.59
C THR A 475 23.25 12.23 7.06
N ASN A 476 23.68 11.14 6.43
CA ASN A 476 24.98 10.54 6.69
C ASN A 476 26.04 11.13 5.76
N ASN A 477 27.04 11.78 6.36
CA ASN A 477 28.24 12.30 5.67
C ASN A 477 29.52 11.54 6.09
N GLY A 478 29.38 10.48 6.90
CA GLY A 478 30.45 9.59 7.32
C GLY A 478 30.19 8.15 6.87
N GLN A 479 30.47 7.19 7.74
CA GLN A 479 30.18 5.77 7.53
C GLN A 479 29.12 5.29 8.51
N LEU A 480 28.04 4.67 8.01
CA LEU A 480 27.18 3.81 8.81
C LEU A 480 27.72 2.39 8.77
N HIS A 481 28.11 1.86 9.92
CA HIS A 481 28.70 0.53 10.04
C HIS A 481 27.78 -0.38 10.85
N PHE A 482 27.24 -1.42 10.23
CA PHE A 482 26.42 -2.44 10.87
C PHE A 482 27.28 -3.68 11.01
N SER A 483 27.79 -3.96 12.21
CA SER A 483 28.96 -4.84 12.39
C SER A 483 28.62 -6.26 12.87
N ASN A 484 27.55 -6.43 13.64
CA ASN A 484 27.16 -7.73 14.21
C ASN A 484 25.65 -7.78 14.52
N GLY A 485 25.06 -8.96 14.39
CA GLY A 485 23.66 -9.22 14.72
C GLY A 485 22.65 -8.47 13.84
N ASN A 486 21.42 -8.37 14.32
CA ASN A 486 20.34 -7.74 13.59
C ASN A 486 20.26 -6.25 13.90
N ALA A 487 20.08 -5.41 12.89
CA ALA A 487 19.91 -3.97 13.08
C ALA A 487 18.82 -3.44 12.16
N ALA A 488 18.27 -2.27 12.50
CA ALA A 488 17.17 -1.69 11.75
C ALA A 488 17.37 -0.21 11.45
N ILE A 489 17.07 0.18 10.21
CA ILE A 489 16.83 1.56 9.81
C ILE A 489 15.32 1.71 9.56
N SER A 490 14.67 2.57 10.35
CA SER A 490 13.26 2.92 10.18
C SER A 490 13.13 4.40 9.84
N GLY A 491 13.08 4.70 8.54
CA GLY A 491 13.07 6.06 7.99
C GLY A 491 14.06 6.22 6.85
N SER A 492 14.46 7.46 6.54
CA SER A 492 15.32 7.76 5.39
C SER A 492 16.74 8.11 5.79
N VAL A 493 17.71 7.65 5.02
CA VAL A 493 19.13 8.01 5.15
C VAL A 493 19.62 8.52 3.81
N SER A 494 20.02 9.79 3.75
CA SER A 494 20.60 10.43 2.57
C SER A 494 22.03 10.88 2.84
N GLY A 495 22.68 11.48 1.85
CA GLY A 495 24.01 12.10 1.98
C GLY A 495 25.11 11.32 1.26
N ASP A 496 26.29 11.93 1.19
CA ASP A 496 27.42 11.41 0.42
C ASP A 496 28.23 10.34 1.19
N GLY A 497 27.79 9.99 2.40
CA GLY A 497 28.39 8.96 3.22
C GLY A 497 28.26 7.55 2.65
N GLN A 498 28.89 6.60 3.34
CA GLN A 498 28.93 5.18 2.98
C GLN A 498 28.14 4.33 3.97
N LEU A 499 27.60 3.22 3.51
CA LEU A 499 27.06 2.16 4.37
C LEU A 499 27.93 0.90 4.23
N LEU A 500 28.35 0.35 5.37
CA LEU A 500 29.03 -0.94 5.47
C LEU A 500 28.17 -1.88 6.32
N LYS A 501 27.72 -2.97 5.73
CA LYS A 501 27.09 -4.09 6.43
C LYS A 501 28.07 -5.27 6.49
N ASP A 502 28.45 -5.63 7.71
CA ASP A 502 29.27 -6.78 8.06
C ASP A 502 28.56 -7.63 9.15
N GLY A 503 29.13 -8.76 9.53
CA GLY A 503 28.52 -9.73 10.44
C GLY A 503 27.40 -10.57 9.82
N ASP A 504 27.06 -11.68 10.45
CA ASP A 504 26.14 -12.71 9.92
C ASP A 504 24.64 -12.33 9.99
N GLY A 505 24.28 -11.34 10.81
CA GLY A 505 22.90 -10.91 10.99
C GLY A 505 22.31 -10.08 9.84
N THR A 506 21.06 -9.62 10.03
CA THR A 506 20.28 -8.88 9.03
C THR A 506 20.22 -7.39 9.35
N LEU A 507 20.58 -6.55 8.37
CA LEU A 507 20.19 -5.14 8.36
C LEU A 507 18.84 -4.99 7.65
N THR A 508 17.83 -4.55 8.38
CA THR A 508 16.49 -4.27 7.81
C THR A 508 16.29 -2.78 7.60
N VAL A 509 15.98 -2.36 6.37
CA VAL A 509 15.58 -0.99 6.04
C VAL A 509 14.09 -0.98 5.75
N SER A 510 13.31 -0.19 6.50
CA SER A 510 11.85 -0.16 6.41
C SER A 510 11.29 1.24 6.18
N ASN A 511 10.29 1.36 5.30
CA ASN A 511 9.45 2.54 5.12
C ASN A 511 10.22 3.86 4.92
N GLY A 512 11.21 3.88 4.03
CA GLY A 512 12.00 5.07 3.74
C GLY A 512 12.97 4.89 2.58
N THR A 513 13.81 5.90 2.36
CA THR A 513 14.80 5.91 1.27
C THR A 513 16.22 5.83 1.82
N LEU A 514 17.02 4.89 1.32
CA LEU A 514 18.47 4.82 1.55
C LEU A 514 19.19 5.34 0.30
N SER A 515 19.98 6.40 0.43
CA SER A 515 20.75 6.98 -0.67
C SER A 515 22.12 7.36 -0.13
N GLN A 516 23.12 6.57 -0.49
CA GLN A 516 24.51 6.67 -0.05
C GLN A 516 25.44 6.61 -1.26
N SER A 517 26.66 7.12 -1.13
CA SER A 517 27.64 7.08 -2.23
C SER A 517 28.07 5.65 -2.57
N GLN A 518 28.07 4.76 -1.57
CA GLN A 518 28.35 3.34 -1.73
C GLN A 518 27.67 2.54 -0.62
N VAL A 519 27.14 1.36 -0.97
CA VAL A 519 26.67 0.36 -0.01
C VAL A 519 27.52 -0.89 -0.15
N THR A 520 28.26 -1.24 0.89
CA THR A 520 29.11 -2.45 0.93
C THR A 520 28.44 -3.51 1.80
N LEU A 521 28.22 -4.70 1.25
CA LEU A 521 27.67 -5.87 1.94
C LEU A 521 28.73 -6.97 2.03
N SER A 522 29.48 -7.00 3.12
CA SER A 522 30.56 -7.97 3.33
C SER A 522 30.06 -9.30 3.87
N GLN A 523 29.05 -9.29 4.75
CA GLN A 523 28.49 -10.49 5.40
C GLN A 523 26.99 -10.32 5.71
N GLY A 524 26.28 -11.44 5.84
CA GLY A 524 24.88 -11.49 6.27
C GLY A 524 23.90 -10.98 5.22
N MET A 525 22.79 -10.37 5.67
CA MET A 525 21.68 -9.96 4.81
C MET A 525 21.42 -8.44 4.87
N LEU A 526 21.13 -7.84 3.72
CA LEU A 526 20.45 -6.55 3.59
C LEU A 526 18.99 -6.78 3.15
N ALA A 527 18.04 -6.53 4.04
CA ALA A 527 16.62 -6.68 3.77
C ALA A 527 15.92 -5.32 3.61
N LEU A 528 15.24 -5.12 2.48
CA LEU A 528 14.42 -3.96 2.19
C LEU A 528 12.94 -4.35 2.34
N ASN A 529 12.21 -3.56 3.13
CA ASN A 529 10.78 -3.78 3.40
C ASN A 529 9.99 -2.49 3.15
N ASN A 530 9.28 -2.43 2.01
CA ASN A 530 8.63 -1.22 1.52
C ASN A 530 9.59 -0.01 1.52
N ALA A 531 10.85 -0.25 1.15
CA ALA A 531 11.91 0.75 1.16
C ALA A 531 12.48 0.98 -0.24
N ILE A 532 13.00 2.18 -0.46
CA ILE A 532 13.68 2.57 -1.70
C ILE A 532 15.17 2.66 -1.41
N ILE A 533 16.02 2.14 -2.28
CA ILE A 533 17.46 2.36 -2.24
C ILE A 533 17.94 2.96 -3.57
N ASN A 534 18.77 3.99 -3.49
CA ASN A 534 19.37 4.69 -4.64
C ASN A 534 20.90 4.65 -4.53
N SER A 535 21.47 3.46 -4.60
CA SER A 535 22.90 3.20 -4.44
C SER A 535 23.29 1.91 -5.13
N ASP A 536 24.52 1.84 -5.63
CA ASP A 536 25.13 0.57 -6.01
C ASP A 536 25.47 -0.25 -4.75
N ILE A 537 25.22 -1.56 -4.80
CA ILE A 537 25.56 -2.51 -3.74
C ILE A 537 26.76 -3.34 -4.18
N ILE A 538 27.90 -3.14 -3.52
CA ILE A 538 29.10 -3.95 -3.67
C ILE A 538 29.05 -5.03 -2.59
N ALA A 539 28.87 -6.27 -2.98
CA ALA A 539 28.65 -7.39 -2.08
C ALA A 539 29.77 -8.45 -2.18
N GLN A 540 29.69 -9.45 -1.32
CA GLN A 540 30.52 -10.66 -1.38
C GLN A 540 29.64 -11.89 -1.57
N SER A 541 30.16 -12.90 -2.28
CA SER A 541 29.47 -14.18 -2.41
C SER A 541 29.16 -14.79 -1.03
N GLY A 542 27.97 -15.37 -0.87
CA GLY A 542 27.44 -15.87 0.40
C GLY A 542 26.69 -14.83 1.25
N THR A 543 26.57 -13.59 0.78
CA THR A 543 25.66 -12.59 1.33
C THR A 543 24.28 -12.64 0.66
N GLN A 544 23.31 -11.88 1.18
CA GLN A 544 21.97 -11.81 0.59
C GLN A 544 21.39 -10.39 0.58
N VAL A 545 20.75 -10.02 -0.53
CA VAL A 545 19.86 -8.86 -0.66
C VAL A 545 18.43 -9.34 -0.86
N ARG A 546 17.49 -8.82 -0.07
CA ARG A 546 16.08 -9.24 -0.14
C ARG A 546 15.15 -8.04 -0.23
N LEU A 547 14.35 -7.98 -1.30
CA LEU A 547 13.36 -6.94 -1.55
C LEU A 547 11.95 -7.49 -1.30
N THR A 548 11.27 -6.94 -0.29
CA THR A 548 9.92 -7.38 0.10
C THR A 548 8.89 -6.26 -0.02
N GLY A 549 7.62 -6.63 -0.19
CA GLY A 549 6.53 -5.66 -0.38
C GLY A 549 6.72 -4.82 -1.65
N ASN A 550 6.59 -3.50 -1.55
CA ASN A 550 6.78 -2.55 -2.65
C ASN A 550 8.20 -1.95 -2.69
N SER A 551 9.22 -2.72 -2.29
CA SER A 551 10.60 -2.21 -2.25
C SER A 551 11.15 -1.93 -3.64
N VAL A 552 11.97 -0.88 -3.77
CA VAL A 552 12.57 -0.46 -5.04
C VAL A 552 14.10 -0.36 -4.88
N MET A 553 14.84 -1.10 -5.69
CA MET A 553 16.29 -0.95 -5.83
C MET A 553 16.62 -0.16 -7.09
N ASN A 554 17.36 0.94 -6.96
CA ASN A 554 17.92 1.70 -8.08
C ASN A 554 19.45 1.67 -7.97
N GLY A 555 20.10 1.00 -8.92
CA GLY A 555 21.55 0.76 -8.92
C GLY A 555 21.89 -0.67 -9.33
N ALA A 556 23.19 -0.98 -9.39
CA ALA A 556 23.71 -2.31 -9.67
C ALA A 556 24.04 -3.10 -8.39
N ILE A 557 24.18 -4.42 -8.51
CA ILE A 557 24.51 -5.35 -7.41
C ILE A 557 25.60 -6.32 -7.89
N ASP A 558 26.71 -6.45 -7.16
CA ASP A 558 27.89 -7.24 -7.57
C ASP A 558 28.71 -7.81 -6.38
N PRO A 559 28.85 -9.13 -6.18
CA PRO A 559 27.86 -10.18 -6.37
C PRO A 559 27.29 -10.77 -5.06
N THR A 560 26.03 -11.22 -5.09
CA THR A 560 25.29 -11.73 -3.92
C THR A 560 24.05 -12.54 -4.34
N ASP A 561 23.36 -13.15 -3.37
CA ASP A 561 22.03 -13.73 -3.58
C ASP A 561 20.96 -12.64 -3.53
N VAL A 562 20.05 -12.60 -4.52
CA VAL A 562 18.96 -11.62 -4.58
C VAL A 562 17.59 -12.31 -4.62
N SER A 563 16.66 -11.82 -3.81
CA SER A 563 15.26 -12.24 -3.84
C SER A 563 14.31 -11.05 -3.95
N LEU A 564 13.31 -11.14 -4.83
CA LEU A 564 12.29 -10.11 -5.07
C LEU A 564 10.88 -10.69 -4.90
N ASP A 565 10.08 -10.08 -4.02
CA ASP A 565 8.63 -10.31 -3.95
C ASP A 565 7.90 -9.73 -5.17
N SER A 566 6.64 -10.12 -5.37
CA SER A 566 5.84 -9.70 -6.54
C SER A 566 5.57 -8.20 -6.65
N GLY A 567 5.62 -7.45 -5.55
CA GLY A 567 5.49 -5.99 -5.54
C GLY A 567 6.82 -5.26 -5.70
N ALA A 568 7.95 -5.97 -5.63
CA ALA A 568 9.27 -5.36 -5.64
C ALA A 568 9.77 -5.08 -7.05
N SER A 569 10.59 -4.03 -7.18
CA SER A 569 11.24 -3.68 -8.44
C SER A 569 12.72 -3.40 -8.29
N TRP A 570 13.52 -3.83 -9.26
CA TRP A 570 14.93 -3.50 -9.38
C TRP A 570 15.21 -2.82 -10.73
N ASN A 571 15.69 -1.58 -10.68
CA ASN A 571 16.07 -0.77 -11.82
C ASN A 571 17.60 -0.76 -11.94
N ILE A 572 18.12 -1.57 -12.86
CA ILE A 572 19.54 -1.63 -13.19
C ILE A 572 19.90 -0.40 -14.02
N GLN A 573 20.81 0.43 -13.50
CA GLN A 573 21.22 1.66 -14.16
C GLN A 573 22.22 1.37 -15.29
N ARG A 574 21.98 1.92 -16.49
CA ARG A 574 22.93 1.85 -17.61
C ARG A 574 24.19 2.66 -17.30
N GLY A 575 25.36 2.10 -17.57
CA GLY A 575 26.65 2.72 -17.27
C GLY A 575 26.96 2.81 -15.78
N ALA A 576 26.38 1.93 -14.95
CA ALA A 576 26.74 1.81 -13.54
C ALA A 576 28.24 1.49 -13.38
N ALA A 577 28.81 1.89 -12.23
CA ALA A 577 30.24 1.72 -11.98
C ALA A 577 30.64 0.24 -11.80
N ILE A 578 29.70 -0.57 -11.32
CA ILE A 578 29.82 -2.03 -11.16
C ILE A 578 28.85 -2.74 -12.11
N LYS A 579 29.09 -4.03 -12.36
CA LYS A 579 28.19 -4.85 -13.18
C LYS A 579 27.04 -5.40 -12.31
N SER A 580 26.00 -5.95 -12.95
CA SER A 580 24.96 -6.69 -12.23
C SER A 580 25.27 -8.19 -12.31
N VAL A 581 25.95 -8.72 -11.30
CA VAL A 581 26.40 -10.12 -11.23
C VAL A 581 25.87 -10.75 -9.95
N LEU A 582 25.15 -11.87 -10.03
CA LEU A 582 24.53 -12.51 -8.87
C LEU A 582 24.88 -14.00 -8.78
N ASP A 583 24.91 -14.52 -7.56
CA ASP A 583 25.04 -15.96 -7.31
C ASP A 583 23.69 -16.64 -7.56
N ASN A 584 22.66 -16.28 -6.79
CA ASN A 584 21.31 -16.78 -6.96
C ASN A 584 20.30 -15.63 -7.14
N LEU A 585 19.37 -15.77 -8.08
CA LEU A 585 18.25 -14.84 -8.28
C LEU A 585 16.91 -15.58 -8.14
N ASP A 586 16.14 -15.25 -7.10
CA ASP A 586 14.72 -15.65 -6.96
C ASP A 586 13.81 -14.45 -7.29
N ASN A 587 13.12 -14.51 -8.44
CA ASN A 587 12.41 -13.36 -8.98
C ASN A 587 10.90 -13.60 -9.12
N ALA A 588 10.10 -13.00 -8.23
CA ALA A 588 8.66 -12.80 -8.41
C ALA A 588 8.30 -11.38 -8.85
N GLY A 589 9.24 -10.42 -8.74
CA GLY A 589 9.05 -9.00 -9.00
C GLY A 589 9.38 -8.56 -10.43
N THR A 590 9.73 -7.29 -10.59
CA THR A 590 10.11 -6.69 -11.89
C THR A 590 11.54 -6.20 -11.89
N ILE A 591 12.34 -6.66 -12.83
CA ILE A 591 13.69 -6.15 -13.08
C ILE A 591 13.68 -5.38 -14.40
N SER A 592 14.22 -4.17 -14.42
CA SER A 592 14.26 -3.32 -15.62
C SER A 592 15.62 -2.67 -15.78
N PHE A 593 16.13 -2.61 -17.01
CA PHE A 593 17.26 -1.74 -17.34
C PHE A 593 16.73 -0.32 -17.57
N THR A 594 17.36 0.69 -16.97
CA THR A 594 16.95 2.09 -17.17
C THR A 594 17.00 2.45 -18.66
N PRO A 595 16.05 3.24 -19.21
CA PRO A 595 16.05 3.59 -20.63
C PRO A 595 17.35 4.26 -21.08
N ALA A 596 17.78 4.00 -22.32
CA ALA A 596 18.94 4.70 -22.89
C ALA A 596 18.62 6.19 -23.11
N THR A 597 19.54 7.07 -22.70
CA THR A 597 19.43 8.51 -22.96
C THR A 597 20.25 8.87 -24.20
N GLY A 598 19.59 9.23 -25.30
CA GLY A 598 20.23 9.63 -26.56
C GLY A 598 20.12 8.59 -27.68
N SER A 599 20.76 8.86 -28.83
CA SER A 599 20.62 8.06 -30.06
C SER A 599 21.52 6.82 -30.14
N HIS A 600 22.39 6.58 -29.15
CA HIS A 600 23.31 5.45 -29.12
C HIS A 600 22.90 4.45 -28.03
N PHE A 601 22.34 3.31 -28.44
CA PHE A 601 21.94 2.24 -27.53
C PHE A 601 23.16 1.40 -27.13
N VAL A 602 23.50 1.39 -25.83
CA VAL A 602 24.52 0.51 -25.26
C VAL A 602 23.82 -0.57 -24.42
N PRO A 603 23.86 -1.83 -24.86
CA PRO A 603 23.37 -2.97 -24.09
C PRO A 603 23.99 -3.10 -22.71
N GLU A 604 23.19 -3.54 -21.75
CA GLU A 604 23.66 -3.98 -20.44
C GLU A 604 23.44 -5.48 -20.26
N THR A 605 24.13 -6.05 -19.27
CA THR A 605 24.05 -7.48 -18.97
C THR A 605 23.77 -7.71 -17.49
N LEU A 606 22.78 -8.56 -17.21
CA LEU A 606 22.58 -9.18 -15.90
C LEU A 606 23.13 -10.60 -15.96
N THR A 607 24.17 -10.89 -15.18
CA THR A 607 24.75 -12.24 -15.07
C THR A 607 24.30 -12.87 -13.79
N VAL A 608 23.81 -14.10 -13.84
CA VAL A 608 23.38 -14.87 -12.67
C VAL A 608 23.91 -16.30 -12.76
N THR A 609 24.31 -16.92 -11.65
CA THR A 609 24.66 -18.36 -11.67
C THR A 609 23.39 -19.21 -11.67
N ASN A 610 22.48 -19.02 -10.72
CA ASN A 610 21.18 -19.71 -10.69
C ASN A 610 20.00 -18.72 -10.74
N LEU A 611 18.98 -19.07 -11.51
CA LEU A 611 17.74 -18.30 -11.61
C LEU A 611 16.53 -19.17 -11.29
N THR A 612 15.70 -18.71 -10.35
CA THR A 612 14.37 -19.27 -10.07
C THR A 612 13.31 -18.25 -10.44
N GLY A 613 12.63 -18.45 -11.57
CA GLY A 613 11.54 -17.60 -12.00
C GLY A 613 10.23 -17.93 -11.29
N ARG A 614 9.63 -16.96 -10.60
CA ARG A 614 8.33 -17.11 -9.91
C ARG A 614 7.23 -16.27 -10.57
N ASN A 615 7.18 -16.29 -11.91
CA ASN A 615 6.40 -15.38 -12.74
C ASN A 615 6.84 -13.91 -12.65
N GLY A 616 8.08 -13.65 -12.21
CA GLY A 616 8.69 -12.33 -12.29
C GLY A 616 8.93 -11.89 -13.74
N THR A 617 9.15 -10.60 -13.93
CA THR A 617 9.35 -9.96 -15.24
C THR A 617 10.75 -9.37 -15.36
N LEU A 618 11.36 -9.52 -16.53
CA LEU A 618 12.58 -8.82 -16.94
C LEU A 618 12.27 -7.95 -18.16
N ASN A 619 12.37 -6.63 -17.99
CA ASN A 619 12.19 -5.65 -19.06
C ASN A 619 13.55 -5.33 -19.69
N LEU A 620 13.71 -5.71 -20.95
CA LEU A 620 14.91 -5.60 -21.78
C LEU A 620 14.69 -4.59 -22.91
N SER A 621 15.74 -3.90 -23.30
CA SER A 621 15.77 -3.07 -24.51
C SER A 621 16.49 -3.79 -25.65
N ILE A 622 15.99 -3.59 -26.87
CA ILE A 622 16.53 -4.18 -28.09
C ILE A 622 16.44 -3.17 -29.23
N ARG A 623 17.35 -3.25 -30.21
CA ARG A 623 17.22 -2.56 -31.50
C ARG A 623 16.94 -3.54 -32.61
N LEU A 624 15.75 -3.45 -33.20
CA LEU A 624 15.33 -4.30 -34.33
C LEU A 624 15.62 -3.67 -35.69
N ASP A 625 16.07 -2.41 -35.69
CA ASP A 625 16.42 -1.59 -36.86
C ASP A 625 17.91 -1.70 -37.25
N ASP A 626 18.71 -2.42 -36.47
CA ASP A 626 20.14 -2.62 -36.66
C ASP A 626 20.44 -4.11 -36.94
N PRO A 627 21.13 -4.47 -38.04
CA PRO A 627 21.46 -5.86 -38.35
C PRO A 627 22.39 -6.53 -37.32
N ALA A 628 23.07 -5.75 -36.46
CA ALA A 628 23.83 -6.28 -35.32
C ALA A 628 22.94 -6.64 -34.12
N PHE A 629 21.68 -6.19 -34.11
CA PHE A 629 20.67 -6.42 -33.07
C PHE A 629 21.18 -6.24 -31.63
N PRO A 630 21.76 -5.08 -31.27
CA PRO A 630 22.17 -4.84 -29.90
C PRO A 630 20.95 -4.97 -28.97
N THR A 631 21.09 -5.79 -27.93
CA THR A 631 20.04 -6.08 -26.95
C THR A 631 20.65 -6.19 -25.56
N ASP A 632 19.90 -5.74 -24.55
CA ASP A 632 20.20 -6.17 -23.17
C ASP A 632 20.13 -7.69 -23.08
N MET A 633 20.94 -8.25 -22.18
CA MET A 633 21.15 -9.69 -22.11
C MET A 633 21.06 -10.21 -20.67
N LEU A 634 20.40 -11.35 -20.52
CA LEU A 634 20.51 -12.19 -19.33
C LEU A 634 21.54 -13.28 -19.60
N VAL A 635 22.54 -13.42 -18.72
CA VAL A 635 23.54 -14.49 -18.81
C VAL A 635 23.32 -15.45 -17.65
N ILE A 636 23.20 -16.75 -17.94
CA ILE A 636 23.26 -17.82 -16.94
C ILE A 636 24.68 -18.41 -16.99
N ASP A 637 25.44 -18.25 -15.90
CA ASP A 637 26.85 -18.63 -15.86
C ASP A 637 27.10 -19.83 -14.93
N GLY A 638 27.32 -21.00 -15.52
CA GLY A 638 27.69 -22.25 -14.83
C GLY A 638 26.58 -22.95 -14.03
N GLY A 639 25.42 -22.32 -13.81
CA GLY A 639 24.31 -22.86 -13.01
C GLY A 639 23.05 -23.19 -13.82
N HIS A 640 21.88 -22.98 -13.23
CA HIS A 640 20.61 -23.45 -13.81
C HIS A 640 19.50 -22.41 -13.72
N ALA A 641 18.72 -22.25 -14.80
CA ALA A 641 17.51 -21.44 -14.84
C ALA A 641 16.25 -22.32 -14.82
N THR A 642 15.41 -22.13 -13.81
CA THR A 642 14.17 -22.89 -13.56
C THR A 642 12.96 -21.97 -13.38
N GLY A 643 11.77 -22.57 -13.31
CA GLY A 643 10.53 -21.84 -13.05
C GLY A 643 10.05 -21.10 -14.31
N LYS A 644 9.51 -19.88 -14.15
CA LYS A 644 9.05 -19.06 -15.28
C LYS A 644 9.38 -17.58 -15.05
N THR A 645 10.04 -16.96 -16.02
CA THR A 645 10.33 -15.52 -16.09
C THR A 645 9.76 -14.94 -17.38
N TRP A 646 9.04 -13.83 -17.28
CA TRP A 646 8.52 -13.12 -18.44
C TRP A 646 9.58 -12.15 -18.99
N LEU A 647 9.92 -12.30 -20.26
CA LEU A 647 10.82 -11.39 -20.98
C LEU A 647 9.99 -10.39 -21.76
N ASN A 648 10.13 -9.10 -21.43
CA ASN A 648 9.48 -8.00 -22.12
C ASN A 648 10.51 -7.17 -22.86
N PHE A 649 10.30 -6.95 -24.15
CA PHE A 649 11.22 -6.19 -24.98
C PHE A 649 10.65 -4.82 -25.33
N THR A 650 11.50 -3.80 -25.24
CA THR A 650 11.23 -2.44 -25.70
C THR A 650 12.14 -2.13 -26.88
N ASN A 651 11.57 -1.92 -28.06
CA ASN A 651 12.34 -1.50 -29.23
C ASN A 651 12.86 -0.07 -29.00
N SER A 652 14.17 0.06 -28.76
CA SER A 652 14.84 1.31 -28.36
C SER A 652 15.45 2.06 -29.55
N GLY A 653 15.29 1.53 -30.78
CA GLY A 653 15.61 2.21 -32.03
C GLY A 653 14.40 2.94 -32.63
N ASP A 654 14.38 3.08 -33.96
CA ASP A 654 13.14 3.48 -34.64
C ASP A 654 12.10 2.35 -34.49
N ALA A 655 11.08 2.60 -33.68
CA ALA A 655 10.03 1.63 -33.40
C ALA A 655 9.31 1.15 -34.66
N GLY A 656 9.39 1.89 -35.78
CA GLY A 656 8.81 1.53 -37.06
C GLY A 656 9.66 0.66 -37.98
N LEU A 657 10.86 0.25 -37.55
CA LEU A 657 11.80 -0.58 -38.32
C LEU A 657 12.02 -1.94 -37.67
N GLY A 658 12.03 -2.99 -38.49
CA GLY A 658 12.32 -4.36 -38.06
C GLY A 658 12.97 -5.18 -39.18
N LEU A 659 14.03 -5.90 -38.84
CA LEU A 659 14.79 -6.75 -39.77
C LEU A 659 14.47 -8.24 -39.57
N ALA A 660 14.44 -8.99 -40.66
CA ALA A 660 14.40 -10.44 -40.61
C ALA A 660 15.65 -10.96 -39.90
N THR A 661 15.46 -11.91 -38.99
CA THR A 661 16.57 -12.58 -38.34
C THR A 661 17.11 -13.72 -39.21
N THR A 662 18.40 -14.03 -39.10
CA THR A 662 19.02 -15.18 -39.76
C THR A 662 19.56 -16.17 -38.72
N GLY A 663 19.75 -17.43 -39.12
CA GLY A 663 20.24 -18.47 -38.20
C GLY A 663 19.29 -18.70 -37.02
N ASN A 664 19.83 -18.77 -35.79
CA ASN A 664 19.05 -18.99 -34.57
C ASN A 664 18.24 -17.75 -34.13
N GLY A 665 18.56 -16.56 -34.62
CA GLY A 665 17.94 -15.30 -34.20
C GLY A 665 18.82 -14.45 -33.28
N ILE A 666 18.20 -13.52 -32.56
CA ILE A 666 18.84 -12.56 -31.66
C ILE A 666 18.95 -13.19 -30.28
N LYS A 667 20.18 -13.46 -29.81
CA LYS A 667 20.41 -14.08 -28.50
C LYS A 667 20.04 -13.09 -27.38
N VAL A 668 19.11 -13.48 -26.51
CA VAL A 668 18.61 -12.64 -25.39
C VAL A 668 18.85 -13.28 -24.03
N VAL A 669 19.01 -14.61 -23.99
CA VAL A 669 19.54 -15.35 -22.84
C VAL A 669 20.75 -16.16 -23.31
N ASP A 670 21.87 -16.01 -22.62
CA ASP A 670 23.14 -16.69 -22.91
C ASP A 670 23.50 -17.64 -21.78
N ALA A 671 23.41 -18.94 -22.02
CA ALA A 671 23.83 -19.99 -21.10
C ALA A 671 25.28 -20.37 -21.40
N ILE A 672 26.19 -20.05 -20.46
CA ILE A 672 27.63 -20.25 -20.63
C ILE A 672 28.19 -21.16 -19.54
N ASN A 673 29.44 -21.63 -19.76
CA ASN A 673 30.19 -22.42 -18.78
C ASN A 673 29.47 -23.67 -18.24
N GLY A 674 28.65 -24.30 -19.08
CA GLY A 674 27.89 -25.51 -18.72
C GLY A 674 26.54 -25.23 -18.07
N ALA A 675 26.07 -23.98 -18.08
CA ALA A 675 24.73 -23.64 -17.63
C ALA A 675 23.63 -24.36 -18.42
N THR A 676 22.49 -24.58 -17.77
CA THR A 676 21.30 -25.23 -18.36
C THR A 676 20.04 -24.42 -18.11
N THR A 677 19.06 -24.49 -19.01
CA THR A 677 17.79 -23.76 -18.89
C THR A 677 16.60 -24.70 -19.13
N ASP A 678 15.60 -24.68 -18.25
CA ASP A 678 14.38 -25.44 -18.49
C ASP A 678 13.61 -24.90 -19.70
N ALA A 679 12.97 -25.78 -20.47
CA ALA A 679 12.16 -25.41 -21.65
C ALA A 679 11.00 -24.43 -21.36
N GLY A 680 10.64 -24.22 -20.09
CA GLY A 680 9.64 -23.24 -19.64
C GLY A 680 10.19 -22.07 -18.84
N ALA A 681 11.52 -21.97 -18.67
CA ALA A 681 12.18 -20.96 -17.84
C ALA A 681 11.88 -19.53 -18.29
N PHE A 682 11.68 -19.33 -19.60
CA PHE A 682 11.42 -18.01 -20.18
C PHE A 682 10.21 -18.03 -21.12
N ALA A 683 9.47 -16.93 -21.15
CA ALA A 683 8.39 -16.71 -22.09
C ALA A 683 8.28 -15.23 -22.44
N LEU A 684 7.84 -14.92 -23.67
CA LEU A 684 7.58 -13.55 -24.08
C LEU A 684 6.37 -12.99 -23.34
N GLY A 685 6.52 -11.86 -22.63
CA GLY A 685 5.42 -11.29 -21.84
C GLY A 685 4.40 -10.51 -22.67
N ARG A 686 4.76 -10.07 -23.88
CA ARG A 686 3.87 -9.43 -24.85
C ARG A 686 4.35 -9.67 -26.28
N LYS A 687 3.45 -9.67 -27.26
CA LYS A 687 3.80 -9.79 -28.68
C LYS A 687 4.77 -8.68 -29.08
N LEU A 688 5.83 -9.04 -29.82
CA LEU A 688 6.84 -8.11 -30.32
C LEU A 688 6.70 -8.00 -31.84
N GLN A 689 6.27 -6.84 -32.34
CA GLN A 689 6.12 -6.54 -33.77
C GLN A 689 7.05 -5.38 -34.13
N ALA A 690 7.73 -5.48 -35.27
CA ALA A 690 8.49 -4.37 -35.85
C ALA A 690 8.62 -4.50 -37.37
N GLY A 691 8.34 -3.43 -38.10
CA GLY A 691 8.24 -3.41 -39.55
C GLY A 691 7.27 -4.48 -40.06
N ALA A 692 7.75 -5.28 -41.02
CA ALA A 692 6.99 -6.36 -41.64
C ALA A 692 6.94 -7.68 -40.81
N TYR A 693 7.57 -7.74 -39.63
CA TYR A 693 7.83 -9.00 -38.93
C TYR A 693 7.21 -9.06 -37.53
N ASN A 694 6.71 -10.24 -37.17
CA ASN A 694 6.49 -10.66 -35.78
C ASN A 694 7.74 -11.37 -35.27
N TYR A 695 8.07 -11.20 -33.98
CA TYR A 695 9.18 -11.89 -33.34
C TYR A 695 8.65 -12.87 -32.28
N THR A 696 9.19 -14.07 -32.30
CA THR A 696 8.89 -15.15 -31.35
C THR A 696 10.12 -15.50 -30.53
N LEU A 697 9.90 -15.90 -29.28
CA LEU A 697 10.97 -16.35 -28.38
C LEU A 697 11.09 -17.86 -28.45
N ASN A 698 12.26 -18.38 -28.81
CA ASN A 698 12.52 -19.79 -28.98
C ASN A 698 13.71 -20.25 -28.15
N HIS A 699 13.58 -21.44 -27.55
CA HIS A 699 14.69 -22.14 -26.92
C HIS A 699 15.58 -22.76 -27.98
N GLY A 700 16.90 -22.64 -27.81
CA GLY A 700 17.89 -23.17 -28.74
C GLY A 700 17.74 -24.67 -28.93
N SER A 701 17.79 -25.15 -30.18
CA SER A 701 17.67 -26.58 -30.47
C SER A 701 18.98 -27.36 -30.27
N ALA A 702 20.11 -26.65 -30.17
CA ALA A 702 21.45 -27.23 -30.09
C ALA A 702 22.27 -26.70 -28.89
N ASP A 703 21.72 -25.74 -28.15
CA ASP A 703 22.32 -25.11 -26.98
C ASP A 703 21.22 -24.72 -25.98
N GLU A 704 21.65 -24.22 -24.83
CA GLU A 704 20.77 -23.81 -23.73
C GLU A 704 20.39 -22.32 -23.80
N ASN A 705 20.59 -21.69 -24.96
CA ASN A 705 20.35 -20.26 -25.16
C ASN A 705 18.89 -19.99 -25.55
N TRP A 706 18.46 -18.74 -25.40
CA TRP A 706 17.16 -18.30 -25.90
C TRP A 706 17.30 -17.18 -26.91
N TYR A 707 16.52 -17.28 -27.98
CA TYR A 707 16.63 -16.41 -29.15
C TYR A 707 15.27 -15.79 -29.50
N LEU A 708 15.29 -14.50 -29.84
CA LEU A 708 14.20 -13.87 -30.59
C LEU A 708 14.43 -14.09 -32.08
N SER A 709 13.49 -14.74 -32.75
CA SER A 709 13.52 -14.94 -34.20
C SER A 709 12.28 -14.33 -34.85
N SER A 710 12.49 -13.64 -35.98
CA SER A 710 11.38 -13.21 -36.82
C SER A 710 10.65 -14.42 -37.38
N GLU A 711 9.32 -14.35 -37.46
CA GLU A 711 8.53 -15.34 -38.19
C GLU A 711 8.98 -15.42 -39.66
N ALA A 712 8.87 -16.61 -40.25
CA ALA A 712 9.28 -16.84 -41.65
C ALA A 712 8.36 -16.11 -42.65
N GLY A 713 7.09 -15.95 -42.27
CA GLY A 713 6.11 -15.15 -43.01
C GLY A 713 6.10 -13.70 -42.55
N TYR A 714 5.53 -12.84 -43.40
CA TYR A 714 5.25 -11.46 -43.01
C TYR A 714 4.02 -11.38 -42.11
N ARG A 715 3.95 -10.28 -41.37
CA ARG A 715 2.76 -9.90 -40.60
C ARG A 715 1.51 -9.85 -41.47
N ALA A 716 0.37 -10.18 -40.88
CA ALA A 716 -0.93 -10.18 -41.55
C ALA A 716 -1.26 -8.82 -42.20
N GLU A 717 -0.81 -7.74 -41.55
CA GLU A 717 -0.97 -6.37 -42.01
C GLU A 717 -0.32 -6.09 -43.38
N VAL A 718 0.72 -6.85 -43.77
CA VAL A 718 1.38 -6.71 -45.08
C VAL A 718 0.42 -7.08 -46.21
N ALA A 719 -0.20 -8.25 -46.13
CA ALA A 719 -1.20 -8.68 -47.11
C ALA A 719 -2.43 -7.75 -47.10
N LEU A 720 -2.87 -7.36 -45.90
CA LEU A 720 -4.03 -6.50 -45.74
C LEU A 720 -3.85 -5.14 -46.45
N TYR A 721 -2.75 -4.43 -46.21
CA TYR A 721 -2.54 -3.10 -46.78
C TYR A 721 -2.17 -3.13 -48.26
N ALA A 722 -1.45 -4.17 -48.73
CA ALA A 722 -1.11 -4.30 -50.15
C ALA A 722 -2.35 -4.53 -51.03
N SER A 723 -3.36 -5.22 -50.52
CA SER A 723 -4.62 -5.47 -51.24
C SER A 723 -5.39 -4.19 -51.61
N VAL A 724 -5.14 -3.08 -50.91
CA VAL A 724 -5.84 -1.80 -51.07
C VAL A 724 -5.72 -1.25 -52.49
N PHE A 725 -4.56 -1.43 -53.15
CA PHE A 725 -4.35 -0.99 -54.52
C PHE A 725 -5.33 -1.64 -55.49
N ALA A 726 -5.40 -2.98 -55.47
CA ALA A 726 -6.26 -3.73 -56.37
C ALA A 726 -7.74 -3.41 -56.13
N GLN A 727 -8.17 -3.40 -54.88
CA GLN A 727 -9.57 -3.16 -54.51
C GLN A 727 -10.05 -1.77 -54.94
N SER A 728 -9.24 -0.72 -54.72
CA SER A 728 -9.60 0.66 -55.07
C SER A 728 -9.65 0.87 -56.58
N MET A 729 -8.67 0.30 -57.29
CA MET A 729 -8.57 0.36 -58.75
C MET A 729 -9.67 -0.44 -59.47
N ASP A 730 -10.05 -1.61 -58.95
CA ASP A 730 -11.17 -2.38 -59.49
C ASP A 730 -12.51 -1.67 -59.28
N TYR A 731 -12.69 -1.04 -58.11
CA TYR A 731 -13.85 -0.21 -57.82
C TYR A 731 -13.94 0.95 -58.82
N ASP A 732 -12.84 1.68 -59.07
CA ASP A 732 -12.82 2.80 -60.00
C ASP A 732 -13.11 2.37 -61.45
N ARG A 733 -12.58 1.22 -61.89
CA ARG A 733 -12.89 0.64 -63.20
C ARG A 733 -14.36 0.24 -63.33
N ALA A 734 -14.93 -0.39 -62.30
CA ALA A 734 -16.34 -0.75 -62.26
C ALA A 734 -17.23 0.51 -62.33
N LEU A 735 -16.86 1.57 -61.60
CA LEU A 735 -17.55 2.85 -61.57
C LEU A 735 -17.42 3.63 -62.89
N ALA A 736 -16.29 3.53 -63.58
CA ALA A 736 -16.11 4.14 -64.89
C ALA A 736 -16.98 3.46 -65.96
N GLY A 737 -17.14 2.13 -65.95
CA GLY A 737 -18.07 1.42 -66.82
C GLY A 737 -17.83 1.58 -68.34
N THR A 738 -18.90 1.48 -69.14
CA THR A 738 -18.87 1.45 -70.61
C THR A 738 -19.86 2.42 -71.25
N TYR A 739 -19.62 2.76 -72.51
CA TYR A 739 -20.47 3.63 -73.32
C TYR A 739 -21.96 3.26 -73.24
N SER A 740 -22.29 1.96 -73.33
CA SER A 740 -23.68 1.47 -73.28
C SER A 740 -24.43 1.82 -71.99
N GLN A 741 -23.69 2.03 -70.90
CA GLN A 741 -24.25 2.37 -69.59
C GLN A 741 -24.51 3.87 -69.44
N ARG A 742 -23.86 4.71 -70.27
CA ARG A 742 -23.97 6.19 -70.26
C ARG A 742 -24.83 6.75 -71.40
N SER A 743 -24.95 6.02 -72.51
CA SER A 743 -25.64 6.53 -73.71
C SER A 743 -27.16 6.59 -73.57
N SER A 744 -27.72 7.77 -73.87
CA SER A 744 -29.16 8.00 -74.01
C SER A 744 -29.68 7.37 -75.31
N ALA A 745 -30.76 6.59 -75.23
CA ALA A 745 -31.35 5.85 -76.37
C ALA A 745 -32.20 6.73 -77.31
N VAL A 746 -32.04 8.06 -77.30
CA VAL A 746 -32.84 9.04 -78.07
C VAL A 746 -31.91 10.13 -78.60
N SER A 747 -32.25 10.76 -79.73
CA SER A 747 -31.44 11.75 -80.43
C SER A 747 -31.26 13.11 -79.72
N ASP A 748 -31.57 13.23 -78.44
CA ASP A 748 -31.55 14.50 -77.68
C ASP A 748 -30.64 14.44 -76.43
N GLN A 749 -30.50 15.57 -75.72
CA GLN A 749 -29.78 15.63 -74.44
C GLN A 749 -30.54 14.85 -73.36
N GLY A 750 -29.82 14.24 -72.40
CA GLY A 750 -30.47 13.47 -71.35
C GLY A 750 -29.75 13.47 -70.01
N LEU A 751 -30.51 13.11 -68.97
CA LEU A 751 -30.03 12.75 -67.64
C LEU A 751 -30.08 11.23 -67.50
N TRP A 752 -29.05 10.66 -66.89
CA TRP A 752 -29.01 9.23 -66.60
C TRP A 752 -28.54 8.98 -65.17
N GLY A 753 -29.00 7.88 -64.60
CA GLY A 753 -28.57 7.40 -63.30
C GLY A 753 -28.43 5.89 -63.31
N ARG A 754 -27.45 5.37 -62.59
CA ARG A 754 -27.33 3.94 -62.34
C ARG A 754 -26.96 3.64 -60.89
N ILE A 755 -27.47 2.51 -60.41
CA ILE A 755 -27.03 1.86 -59.19
C ILE A 755 -26.42 0.52 -59.57
N GLN A 756 -25.24 0.23 -59.05
CA GLN A 756 -24.55 -1.04 -59.27
C GLN A 756 -24.10 -1.61 -57.93
N GLY A 757 -24.29 -2.90 -57.76
CA GLY A 757 -23.76 -3.66 -56.65
C GLY A 757 -23.17 -4.96 -57.16
N GLY A 758 -22.12 -5.44 -56.52
CA GLY A 758 -21.45 -6.65 -56.94
C GLY A 758 -20.52 -7.22 -55.90
N HIS A 759 -19.97 -8.36 -56.27
CA HIS A 759 -18.88 -9.03 -55.58
C HIS A 759 -17.65 -8.98 -56.47
N THR A 760 -16.49 -8.72 -55.89
CA THR A 760 -15.19 -8.76 -56.57
C THR A 760 -14.17 -9.47 -55.68
N GLY A 761 -13.18 -10.12 -56.28
CA GLY A 761 -12.14 -10.82 -55.56
C GLY A 761 -10.93 -11.12 -56.44
N HIS A 762 -9.90 -11.65 -55.81
CA HIS A 762 -8.70 -12.16 -56.45
C HIS A 762 -8.33 -13.51 -55.82
N ASP A 763 -8.08 -14.51 -56.66
CA ASP A 763 -7.45 -15.76 -56.26
C ASP A 763 -5.94 -15.53 -56.03
N GLY A 764 -5.41 -15.86 -54.84
CA GLY A 764 -3.99 -15.71 -54.53
C GLY A 764 -3.12 -16.75 -55.25
N ASN A 765 -2.21 -16.31 -56.13
CA ASN A 765 -1.52 -17.17 -57.11
C ASN A 765 0.01 -17.36 -56.92
N GLY A 766 0.58 -16.98 -55.76
CA GLY A 766 2.02 -17.14 -55.51
C GLY A 766 2.55 -16.42 -54.27
N GLY A 767 1.79 -15.46 -53.74
CA GLY A 767 2.06 -14.80 -52.45
C GLY A 767 2.72 -13.43 -52.61
N ILE A 768 2.60 -12.58 -51.58
CA ILE A 768 2.96 -11.16 -51.66
C ILE A 768 4.45 -10.91 -51.94
N ALA A 769 5.32 -11.84 -51.52
CA ALA A 769 6.76 -11.77 -51.80
C ALA A 769 7.10 -11.89 -53.29
N GLN A 770 6.21 -12.46 -54.10
CA GLN A 770 6.38 -12.65 -55.55
C GLN A 770 5.75 -11.51 -56.35
N GLY A 771 5.19 -10.48 -55.68
CA GLY A 771 4.48 -9.37 -56.30
C GLY A 771 3.03 -9.69 -56.64
N ASP A 772 2.47 -10.78 -56.13
CA ASP A 772 1.08 -11.13 -56.39
C ASP A 772 0.12 -10.33 -55.50
N THR A 773 -1.05 -10.01 -56.06
CA THR A 773 -2.15 -9.42 -55.28
C THR A 773 -2.64 -10.46 -54.25
N PRO A 774 -2.77 -10.10 -52.96
CA PRO A 774 -3.26 -11.01 -51.93
C PRO A 774 -4.67 -11.55 -52.21
N GLU A 775 -4.94 -12.77 -51.76
CA GLU A 775 -6.27 -13.37 -51.87
C GLU A 775 -7.27 -12.49 -51.13
N SER A 776 -8.30 -12.06 -51.86
CA SER A 776 -9.29 -11.13 -51.33
C SER A 776 -10.67 -11.38 -51.92
N SER A 777 -11.70 -11.10 -51.14
CA SER A 777 -13.08 -11.39 -51.51
C SER A 777 -13.99 -10.37 -50.83
N GLY A 778 -14.77 -9.64 -51.61
CA GLY A 778 -15.58 -8.56 -51.05
C GLY A 778 -16.70 -8.08 -51.92
N SER A 779 -17.53 -7.22 -51.33
CA SER A 779 -18.67 -6.60 -51.99
C SER A 779 -18.43 -5.12 -52.20
N TYR A 780 -18.95 -4.58 -53.30
CA TYR A 780 -18.97 -3.16 -53.58
C TYR A 780 -20.36 -2.70 -54.02
N GLY A 781 -20.64 -1.42 -53.84
CA GLY A 781 -21.84 -0.80 -54.39
C GLY A 781 -21.72 0.71 -54.50
N PHE A 782 -22.30 1.25 -55.57
CA PHE A 782 -22.29 2.69 -55.84
C PHE A 782 -23.56 3.17 -56.53
N ILE A 783 -23.80 4.48 -56.38
CA ILE A 783 -24.78 5.23 -57.15
C ILE A 783 -24.02 6.24 -58.00
N GLN A 784 -24.35 6.32 -59.29
CA GLN A 784 -23.80 7.27 -60.24
C GLN A 784 -24.93 8.02 -60.94
N LEU A 785 -24.79 9.34 -61.03
CA LEU A 785 -25.74 10.24 -61.70
C LEU A 785 -24.96 11.10 -62.70
N GLY A 786 -25.43 11.18 -63.93
CA GLY A 786 -24.79 11.96 -64.98
C GLY A 786 -25.79 12.60 -65.94
N GLY A 787 -25.27 13.49 -66.77
CA GLY A 787 -26.07 14.18 -67.76
C GLY A 787 -25.24 14.75 -68.89
N ASP A 788 -25.87 14.83 -70.06
CA ASP A 788 -25.31 15.43 -71.25
C ASP A 788 -25.34 16.96 -71.10
N LEU A 789 -24.20 17.62 -71.30
CA LEU A 789 -24.07 19.08 -71.24
C LEU A 789 -24.19 19.72 -72.62
N LEU A 790 -23.58 19.10 -73.63
CA LEU A 790 -23.52 19.62 -74.99
C LEU A 790 -23.73 18.47 -75.97
N LYS A 791 -24.54 18.74 -76.99
CA LYS A 791 -24.67 17.89 -78.16
C LYS A 791 -24.50 18.72 -79.41
N HIS A 792 -23.64 18.29 -80.32
CA HIS A 792 -23.34 19.01 -81.56
C HIS A 792 -23.25 18.06 -82.74
N ASP A 793 -24.14 18.25 -83.71
CA ASP A 793 -24.18 17.47 -84.94
C ASP A 793 -23.53 18.26 -86.09
N THR A 794 -22.51 17.67 -86.71
CA THR A 794 -21.73 18.29 -87.80
C THR A 794 -22.18 17.85 -89.19
N GLY A 795 -23.26 17.05 -89.27
CA GLY A 795 -23.81 16.46 -90.50
C GLY A 795 -23.15 15.15 -90.95
N SER A 796 -22.04 14.76 -90.33
CA SER A 796 -21.41 13.44 -90.48
C SER A 796 -21.04 12.77 -89.15
N LEU A 797 -20.98 13.57 -88.07
CA LEU A 797 -20.61 13.16 -86.73
C LEU A 797 -21.50 13.87 -85.71
N SER A 798 -22.09 13.09 -84.81
CA SER A 798 -22.76 13.55 -83.60
C SER A 798 -21.82 13.48 -82.41
N LEU A 799 -21.55 14.62 -81.78
CA LEU A 799 -20.69 14.73 -80.59
C LEU A 799 -21.54 15.02 -79.36
N THR A 800 -21.41 14.21 -78.32
CA THR A 800 -22.07 14.39 -77.02
C THR A 800 -21.02 14.49 -75.92
N SER A 801 -21.05 15.54 -75.10
CA SER A 801 -20.21 15.63 -73.91
C SER A 801 -21.05 15.80 -72.66
N GLY A 802 -20.61 15.21 -71.55
CA GLY A 802 -21.34 15.23 -70.29
C GLY A 802 -20.46 15.04 -69.07
N LEU A 803 -21.08 15.14 -67.90
CA LEU A 803 -20.44 14.94 -66.60
C LEU A 803 -21.26 13.96 -65.75
N TYR A 804 -20.60 13.30 -64.80
CA TYR A 804 -21.25 12.49 -63.77
C TYR A 804 -20.57 12.63 -62.42
N GLY A 805 -21.36 12.48 -61.35
CA GLY A 805 -20.87 12.27 -59.99
C GLY A 805 -21.30 10.91 -59.46
N ALA A 806 -20.50 10.32 -58.59
CA ALA A 806 -20.80 9.04 -57.97
C ALA A 806 -20.33 8.97 -56.51
N ALA A 807 -21.03 8.15 -55.73
CA ALA A 807 -20.65 7.82 -54.36
C ALA A 807 -20.96 6.36 -54.08
N GLY A 808 -20.11 5.71 -53.28
CA GLY A 808 -20.31 4.33 -52.89
C GLY A 808 -19.27 3.82 -51.91
N GLN A 809 -19.28 2.51 -51.71
CA GLN A 809 -18.40 1.84 -50.76
C GLN A 809 -18.01 0.45 -51.23
N SER A 810 -16.87 -0.03 -50.73
CA SER A 810 -16.38 -1.40 -50.86
C SER A 810 -16.03 -1.96 -49.48
N LEU A 811 -16.27 -3.25 -49.28
CA LEU A 811 -15.86 -4.01 -48.10
C LEU A 811 -15.26 -5.33 -48.56
N VAL A 812 -14.00 -5.57 -48.23
CA VAL A 812 -13.23 -6.71 -48.71
C VAL A 812 -12.51 -7.39 -47.57
N ASP A 813 -12.68 -8.71 -47.47
CA ASP A 813 -11.90 -9.55 -46.56
C ASP A 813 -10.64 -10.04 -47.29
N VAL A 814 -9.53 -10.07 -46.56
CA VAL A 814 -8.19 -10.39 -47.10
C VAL A 814 -7.61 -11.54 -46.32
N LYS A 815 -6.89 -12.42 -47.02
CA LYS A 815 -6.15 -13.53 -46.43
C LYS A 815 -4.65 -13.36 -46.62
N ASN A 816 -3.89 -13.99 -45.73
CA ASN A 816 -2.45 -14.11 -45.79
C ASN A 816 -2.03 -15.17 -46.83
N ASP A 817 -0.73 -15.22 -47.13
CA ASP A 817 -0.14 -16.21 -48.04
C ASP A 817 -0.37 -17.66 -47.57
N ASP A 818 -0.48 -17.90 -46.26
CA ASP A 818 -0.83 -19.20 -45.67
C ASP A 818 -2.34 -19.48 -45.62
N ARG A 819 -3.15 -18.57 -46.19
CA ARG A 819 -4.62 -18.56 -46.21
C ARG A 819 -5.29 -18.34 -44.85
N SER A 820 -4.54 -17.96 -43.81
CA SER A 820 -5.13 -17.43 -42.58
C SER A 820 -5.79 -16.06 -42.82
N ALA A 821 -6.70 -15.65 -41.94
CA ALA A 821 -7.37 -14.36 -42.06
C ALA A 821 -6.37 -13.21 -41.80
N ALA A 822 -6.21 -12.30 -42.76
CA ALA A 822 -5.38 -11.11 -42.59
C ALA A 822 -6.15 -9.96 -41.93
N GLY A 823 -7.40 -9.77 -42.37
CA GLY A 823 -8.27 -8.70 -41.89
C GLY A 823 -9.31 -8.28 -42.93
N SER A 824 -9.89 -7.11 -42.73
CA SER A 824 -10.86 -6.50 -43.67
C SER A 824 -10.51 -5.06 -43.99
N VAL A 825 -10.83 -4.64 -45.22
CA VAL A 825 -10.65 -3.29 -45.74
C VAL A 825 -12.01 -2.72 -46.14
N ARG A 826 -12.32 -1.54 -45.62
CA ARG A 826 -13.48 -0.75 -46.05
C ARG A 826 -13.01 0.49 -46.79
N ASP A 827 -13.52 0.69 -48.00
CA ASP A 827 -13.33 1.91 -48.80
C ASP A 827 -14.63 2.68 -48.93
N THR A 828 -14.56 4.01 -48.79
CA THR A 828 -15.65 4.93 -49.11
C THR A 828 -15.18 5.88 -50.19
N VAL A 829 -15.85 5.85 -51.35
CA VAL A 829 -15.35 6.48 -52.56
C VAL A 829 -16.33 7.53 -53.07
N TYR A 830 -15.79 8.69 -53.43
CA TYR A 830 -16.50 9.75 -54.14
C TYR A 830 -15.78 10.04 -55.46
N SER A 831 -16.52 10.05 -56.57
CA SER A 831 -15.92 10.21 -57.89
C SER A 831 -16.64 11.27 -58.71
N LEU A 832 -15.87 11.98 -59.54
CA LEU A 832 -16.35 12.94 -60.53
C LEU A 832 -15.73 12.58 -61.87
N GLY A 833 -16.54 12.45 -62.91
CA GLY A 833 -16.03 12.14 -64.25
C GLY A 833 -16.71 12.93 -65.35
N GLY A 834 -16.03 13.03 -66.48
CA GLY A 834 -16.52 13.61 -67.71
C GLY A 834 -16.37 12.64 -68.86
N TYR A 835 -17.27 12.73 -69.82
CA TYR A 835 -17.27 11.89 -71.01
C TYR A 835 -17.48 12.69 -72.28
N LEU A 836 -16.93 12.15 -73.38
CA LEU A 836 -17.09 12.65 -74.73
C LEU A 836 -17.35 11.47 -75.66
N THR A 837 -18.55 11.39 -76.21
CA THR A 837 -18.95 10.39 -77.18
C THR A 837 -19.05 11.02 -78.56
N ALA A 838 -18.43 10.40 -79.56
CA ALA A 838 -18.58 10.73 -80.97
C ALA A 838 -19.21 9.55 -81.71
N VAL A 839 -20.29 9.80 -82.47
CA VAL A 839 -21.01 8.78 -83.25
C VAL A 839 -21.06 9.23 -84.71
N HIS A 840 -20.59 8.40 -85.64
CA HIS A 840 -20.62 8.68 -87.07
C HIS A 840 -21.99 8.32 -87.67
N ASP A 841 -22.67 9.32 -88.24
CA ASP A 841 -24.11 9.27 -88.55
C ASP A 841 -24.49 8.17 -89.56
N PHE A 842 -23.59 7.80 -90.48
CA PHE A 842 -23.88 6.81 -91.53
C PHE A 842 -23.49 5.37 -91.17
N SER A 843 -22.38 5.18 -90.44
CA SER A 843 -21.87 3.84 -90.15
C SER A 843 -22.23 3.34 -88.75
N GLY A 844 -22.68 4.23 -87.87
CA GLY A 844 -22.89 3.93 -86.46
C GLY A 844 -21.58 3.71 -85.68
N LEU A 845 -20.42 3.88 -86.32
CA LEU A 845 -19.12 3.82 -85.65
C LEU A 845 -19.11 4.84 -84.52
N TRP A 846 -18.81 4.40 -83.31
CA TRP A 846 -18.75 5.29 -82.15
C TRP A 846 -17.42 5.16 -81.40
N ALA A 847 -17.02 6.27 -80.79
CA ALA A 847 -15.91 6.36 -79.86
C ALA A 847 -16.37 7.09 -78.60
N ASP A 848 -16.00 6.60 -77.44
CA ASP A 848 -16.35 7.15 -76.13
C ASP A 848 -15.08 7.33 -75.31
N VAL A 849 -14.84 8.56 -74.87
CA VAL A 849 -13.72 8.94 -74.02
C VAL A 849 -14.24 9.29 -72.65
N VAL A 850 -13.67 8.71 -71.59
CA VAL A 850 -14.00 9.03 -70.20
C VAL A 850 -12.74 9.44 -69.46
N ALA A 851 -12.86 10.49 -68.64
CA ALA A 851 -11.89 10.84 -67.62
C ALA A 851 -12.59 10.93 -66.26
N GLN A 852 -12.03 10.30 -65.23
CA GLN A 852 -12.57 10.22 -63.88
C GLN A 852 -11.50 10.55 -62.86
N GLY A 853 -11.86 11.31 -61.83
CA GLY A 853 -11.11 11.43 -60.59
C GLY A 853 -11.93 10.88 -59.42
N SER A 854 -11.27 10.19 -58.49
CA SER A 854 -11.86 9.56 -57.31
C SER A 854 -11.11 9.96 -56.05
N ARG A 855 -11.83 10.03 -54.93
CA ARG A 855 -11.27 10.22 -53.58
C ARG A 855 -11.70 9.03 -52.73
N HIS A 856 -10.70 8.34 -52.17
CA HIS A 856 -10.85 7.13 -51.36
C HIS A 856 -10.63 7.44 -49.89
N SER A 857 -11.35 6.72 -49.03
CA SER A 857 -11.21 6.78 -47.57
C SER A 857 -11.24 5.36 -47.05
N LEU A 858 -10.05 4.86 -46.71
CA LEU A 858 -9.76 3.46 -46.49
C LEU A 858 -9.54 3.19 -45.01
N LYS A 859 -10.17 2.14 -44.50
CA LYS A 859 -9.99 1.64 -43.13
C LYS A 859 -9.71 0.15 -43.18
N ALA A 860 -8.49 -0.22 -42.83
CA ALA A 860 -8.03 -1.60 -42.72
C ALA A 860 -7.98 -2.02 -41.24
N SER A 861 -8.42 -3.23 -40.93
CA SER A 861 -8.41 -3.77 -39.56
C SER A 861 -8.03 -5.26 -39.56
N SER A 862 -7.05 -5.61 -38.72
CA SER A 862 -6.61 -6.99 -38.43
C SER A 862 -6.92 -7.36 -36.97
N GLU A 863 -6.48 -8.53 -36.51
CA GLU A 863 -6.62 -8.95 -35.11
C GLU A 863 -5.86 -8.03 -34.14
N ASP A 864 -4.66 -7.59 -34.52
CA ASP A 864 -3.75 -6.85 -33.65
C ASP A 864 -3.62 -5.36 -33.99
N ASN A 865 -4.07 -4.94 -35.18
CA ASN A 865 -3.78 -3.61 -35.73
C ASN A 865 -4.97 -2.97 -36.45
N ARG A 866 -4.89 -1.65 -36.57
CA ARG A 866 -5.83 -0.83 -37.33
C ARG A 866 -5.08 0.26 -38.08
N PHE A 867 -5.47 0.48 -39.33
CA PHE A 867 -4.80 1.40 -40.23
C PHE A 867 -5.81 2.17 -41.07
N ASP A 868 -5.79 3.50 -40.96
CA ASP A 868 -6.67 4.39 -41.70
C ASP A 868 -5.81 5.20 -42.71
N THR A 869 -6.18 5.18 -43.99
CA THR A 869 -5.52 5.98 -45.05
C THR A 869 -6.55 6.62 -45.99
N ARG A 870 -6.11 7.56 -46.82
CA ARG A 870 -6.91 8.20 -47.87
C ARG A 870 -6.16 8.12 -49.18
N GLY A 871 -6.90 8.18 -50.29
CA GLY A 871 -6.29 8.12 -51.61
C GLY A 871 -6.96 9.02 -52.63
N THR A 872 -6.24 9.29 -53.72
CA THR A 872 -6.80 9.88 -54.94
C THR A 872 -6.54 8.95 -56.11
N GLY A 873 -7.59 8.58 -56.82
CA GLY A 873 -7.50 7.84 -58.07
C GLY A 873 -7.79 8.73 -59.27
N TRP A 874 -7.27 8.32 -60.42
CA TRP A 874 -7.64 8.86 -61.70
C TRP A 874 -7.76 7.72 -62.72
N LEU A 875 -8.67 7.88 -63.68
CA LEU A 875 -8.92 6.88 -64.72
C LEU A 875 -9.24 7.58 -66.04
N ALA A 876 -8.58 7.14 -67.10
CA ALA A 876 -8.87 7.51 -68.47
C ALA A 876 -9.27 6.25 -69.27
N SER A 877 -10.36 6.33 -70.02
CA SER A 877 -10.85 5.23 -70.85
C SER A 877 -11.15 5.70 -72.26
N LEU A 878 -10.74 4.92 -73.25
CA LEU A 878 -11.15 5.04 -74.64
C LEU A 878 -11.86 3.76 -75.06
N GLU A 879 -13.12 3.87 -75.45
CA GLU A 879 -13.94 2.77 -75.94
C GLU A 879 -14.40 3.06 -77.37
N THR A 880 -14.47 2.03 -78.23
CA THR A 880 -15.03 2.16 -79.57
C THR A 880 -15.81 0.92 -79.96
N GLY A 881 -16.83 1.10 -80.78
CA GLY A 881 -17.63 0.00 -81.32
C GLY A 881 -18.22 0.31 -82.69
N LEU A 882 -18.52 -0.73 -83.45
CA LEU A 882 -19.10 -0.64 -84.79
C LEU A 882 -20.30 -1.59 -84.92
N PRO A 883 -21.54 -1.09 -84.88
CA PRO A 883 -22.73 -1.92 -84.99
C PRO A 883 -22.97 -2.38 -86.43
N PHE A 884 -23.21 -3.68 -86.61
CA PHE A 884 -23.59 -4.32 -87.86
C PHE A 884 -24.99 -4.91 -87.74
N ASN A 885 -25.89 -4.53 -88.65
CA ASN A 885 -27.20 -5.16 -88.76
C ASN A 885 -27.06 -6.55 -89.41
N ILE A 886 -27.41 -7.62 -88.68
CA ILE A 886 -27.36 -8.99 -89.21
C ILE A 886 -28.69 -9.38 -89.86
N SER A 887 -29.81 -8.89 -89.30
CA SER A 887 -31.17 -9.09 -89.84
C SER A 887 -32.09 -7.97 -89.34
N GLN A 888 -33.38 -7.98 -89.73
CA GLN A 888 -34.35 -7.00 -89.23
C GLN A 888 -34.44 -7.07 -87.70
N GLY A 889 -33.91 -6.04 -87.02
CA GLY A 889 -33.96 -5.90 -85.57
C GLY A 889 -32.89 -6.65 -84.77
N LEU A 890 -31.82 -7.16 -85.40
CA LEU A 890 -30.67 -7.76 -84.70
C LEU A 890 -29.34 -7.09 -85.09
N VAL A 891 -28.56 -6.73 -84.06
CA VAL A 891 -27.28 -6.02 -84.17
C VAL A 891 -26.16 -6.84 -83.53
N LEU A 892 -25.03 -6.91 -84.22
CA LEU A 892 -23.75 -7.36 -83.68
C LEU A 892 -22.76 -6.20 -83.71
N GLU A 893 -22.11 -5.94 -82.58
CA GLU A 893 -21.21 -4.82 -82.39
C GLU A 893 -19.91 -5.32 -81.73
N PRO A 894 -18.82 -5.46 -82.51
CA PRO A 894 -17.49 -5.57 -81.94
C PRO A 894 -17.13 -4.31 -81.16
N GLN A 895 -16.55 -4.51 -79.98
CA GLN A 895 -16.16 -3.45 -79.06
C GLN A 895 -14.72 -3.64 -78.60
N LEU A 896 -14.00 -2.52 -78.51
CA LEU A 896 -12.66 -2.44 -77.93
C LEU A 896 -12.65 -1.33 -76.89
N GLN A 897 -12.19 -1.63 -75.68
CA GLN A 897 -11.95 -0.64 -74.64
C GLN A 897 -10.51 -0.71 -74.17
N TYR A 898 -9.88 0.45 -74.01
CA TYR A 898 -8.62 0.61 -73.32
C TYR A 898 -8.81 1.54 -72.12
N VAL A 899 -8.38 1.09 -70.94
CA VAL A 899 -8.44 1.86 -69.70
C VAL A 899 -7.04 2.00 -69.14
N TRP A 900 -6.68 3.20 -68.74
CA TRP A 900 -5.46 3.50 -68.01
C TRP A 900 -5.83 4.23 -66.73
N GLN A 901 -5.34 3.74 -65.60
CA GLN A 901 -5.70 4.28 -64.29
C GLN A 901 -4.50 4.33 -63.36
N GLY A 902 -4.57 5.22 -62.38
CA GLY A 902 -3.60 5.34 -61.30
C GLY A 902 -4.26 5.66 -59.97
N LEU A 903 -3.56 5.32 -58.88
CA LEU A 903 -3.99 5.52 -57.50
C LEU A 903 -2.79 5.99 -56.67
N GLN A 904 -3.00 7.03 -55.87
CA GLN A 904 -2.04 7.48 -54.87
C GLN A 904 -2.68 7.40 -53.49
N LEU A 905 -1.96 6.87 -52.49
CA LEU A 905 -2.43 6.68 -51.12
C LEU A 905 -1.55 7.50 -50.15
N ASP A 906 -2.15 8.01 -49.07
CA ASP A 906 -1.43 8.69 -47.98
C ASP A 906 -0.65 7.64 -47.14
N ASN A 907 0.60 7.92 -46.81
CA ASN A 907 1.39 7.11 -45.87
C ASN A 907 0.77 7.11 -44.45
N GLY A 908 1.09 6.08 -43.65
CA GLY A 908 0.60 5.97 -42.28
C GLY A 908 1.49 5.13 -41.38
N HIS A 909 0.97 4.75 -40.21
CA HIS A 909 1.67 3.92 -39.22
C HIS A 909 0.68 3.02 -38.44
N ASP A 910 1.12 1.82 -38.06
CA ASP A 910 0.41 0.88 -37.17
C ASP A 910 1.27 0.49 -35.95
N ASN A 911 0.85 -0.45 -35.09
CA ASN A 911 1.61 -0.76 -33.86
C ASN A 911 3.00 -1.38 -34.12
N GLY A 912 3.25 -1.92 -35.31
CA GLY A 912 4.56 -2.46 -35.66
C GLY A 912 5.36 -1.61 -36.64
N GLY A 913 4.78 -0.61 -37.30
CA GLY A 913 5.61 0.40 -37.94
C GLY A 913 4.98 1.25 -39.03
N TYR A 914 5.86 1.94 -39.77
CA TYR A 914 5.47 2.83 -40.86
C TYR A 914 5.05 2.02 -42.08
N VAL A 915 4.00 2.51 -42.75
CA VAL A 915 3.49 1.99 -44.01
C VAL A 915 3.56 3.12 -45.02
N ASN A 916 4.41 2.95 -46.04
CA ASN A 916 4.57 3.91 -47.11
C ASN A 916 3.94 3.35 -48.38
N PHE A 917 3.11 4.15 -49.02
CA PHE A 917 2.57 3.85 -50.33
C PHE A 917 3.27 4.73 -51.36
N GLY A 918 3.72 4.11 -52.45
CA GLY A 918 4.11 4.79 -53.67
C GLY A 918 2.94 4.92 -54.62
N ASP A 919 3.25 4.98 -55.92
CA ASP A 919 2.24 5.12 -56.95
C ASP A 919 1.68 3.75 -57.34
N GLY A 920 0.37 3.68 -57.51
CA GLY A 920 -0.31 2.55 -58.12
C GLY A 920 -0.71 2.87 -59.56
N SER A 921 -0.57 1.93 -60.47
CA SER A 921 -1.09 2.04 -61.83
C SER A 921 -1.58 0.71 -62.40
N ALA A 922 -2.47 0.78 -63.39
CA ALA A 922 -2.89 -0.39 -64.16
C ALA A 922 -3.38 0.00 -65.56
N GLN A 923 -3.15 -0.90 -66.54
CA GLN A 923 -3.72 -0.79 -67.87
C GLN A 923 -4.60 -2.00 -68.18
N HIS A 924 -5.77 -1.76 -68.77
CA HIS A 924 -6.72 -2.78 -69.13
C HIS A 924 -7.12 -2.67 -70.61
N VAL A 925 -7.14 -3.80 -71.31
CA VAL A 925 -7.74 -3.91 -72.65
C VAL A 925 -8.90 -4.89 -72.59
N ARG A 926 -10.09 -4.45 -72.98
CA ARG A 926 -11.25 -5.32 -73.19
C ARG A 926 -11.56 -5.44 -74.66
N VAL A 927 -11.62 -6.67 -75.16
CA VAL A 927 -12.16 -7.00 -76.48
C VAL A 927 -13.47 -7.75 -76.27
N GLY A 928 -14.57 -7.26 -76.84
CA GLY A 928 -15.89 -7.86 -76.68
C GLY A 928 -16.70 -7.88 -77.97
N LEU A 929 -17.69 -8.77 -78.01
CA LEU A 929 -18.67 -8.86 -79.10
C LEU A 929 -20.08 -8.71 -78.49
N ARG A 930 -20.72 -7.56 -78.69
CA ARG A 930 -22.08 -7.31 -78.21
C ARG A 930 -23.08 -7.77 -79.26
N PHE A 931 -24.00 -8.66 -78.89
CA PHE A 931 -25.09 -9.13 -79.74
C PHE A 931 -26.43 -8.83 -79.08
N GLY A 932 -27.37 -8.26 -79.81
CA GLY A 932 -28.66 -7.89 -79.23
C GLY A 932 -29.70 -7.44 -80.25
N SER A 933 -30.89 -7.11 -79.74
CA SER A 933 -31.97 -6.57 -80.56
C SER A 933 -31.92 -5.05 -80.68
N SER A 934 -32.30 -4.54 -81.85
CA SER A 934 -32.56 -3.12 -82.10
C SER A 934 -34.02 -2.93 -82.53
N SER A 935 -34.85 -2.39 -81.64
CA SER A 935 -36.23 -2.03 -81.96
C SER A 935 -36.32 -0.55 -82.36
N GLU A 936 -36.73 -0.26 -83.60
CA GLU A 936 -37.04 1.09 -84.09
C GLU A 936 -38.47 1.57 -83.74
N MET A 937 -39.23 0.82 -82.94
CA MET A 937 -40.61 1.19 -82.59
C MET A 937 -40.69 2.52 -81.81
N ASP A 938 -41.46 3.47 -82.34
CA ASP A 938 -41.85 4.70 -81.65
C ASP A 938 -42.86 4.39 -80.54
N PHE A 939 -42.63 4.94 -79.34
CA PHE A 939 -43.55 4.79 -78.22
C PHE A 939 -44.93 5.38 -78.57
N GLY A 940 -45.96 4.52 -78.67
CA GLY A 940 -47.33 4.90 -78.97
C GLY A 940 -47.75 4.86 -80.45
N LYS A 941 -46.94 4.28 -81.35
CA LYS A 941 -47.31 4.05 -82.76
C LYS A 941 -47.35 2.55 -83.12
N GLY A 942 -48.17 1.77 -82.44
CA GLY A 942 -48.61 0.45 -82.92
C GLY A 942 -49.81 0.58 -83.87
N THR A 943 -49.80 -0.13 -85.00
CA THR A 943 -51.01 -0.32 -85.82
C THR A 943 -51.72 -1.59 -85.38
N SER A 944 -52.82 -1.47 -84.65
CA SER A 944 -53.74 -2.60 -84.43
C SER A 944 -54.45 -2.92 -85.74
N THR A 945 -54.25 -4.12 -86.28
CA THR A 945 -54.91 -4.61 -87.51
C THR A 945 -56.25 -5.30 -87.24
N VAL A 946 -56.81 -5.19 -86.04
CA VAL A 946 -58.13 -5.75 -85.71
C VAL A 946 -59.20 -4.66 -85.84
N ALA A 947 -59.95 -4.71 -86.96
CA ALA A 947 -61.03 -3.77 -87.25
C ALA A 947 -62.19 -3.88 -86.23
N GLY A 948 -62.54 -2.78 -85.56
CA GLY A 948 -63.81 -2.67 -84.82
C GLY A 948 -63.82 -1.92 -83.48
N PHE A 949 -62.68 -1.54 -82.90
CA PHE A 949 -62.65 -0.89 -81.57
C PHE A 949 -61.68 0.30 -81.52
N ALA A 950 -62.11 1.46 -82.04
CA ALA A 950 -61.26 2.66 -82.12
C ALA A 950 -61.21 3.51 -80.83
N ASP A 951 -62.10 3.32 -79.83
CA ASP A 951 -62.28 4.32 -78.77
C ASP A 951 -62.34 3.81 -77.30
N SER A 952 -61.88 2.59 -76.94
CA SER A 952 -61.97 2.19 -75.52
C SER A 952 -60.97 1.17 -74.94
N MET A 953 -59.71 1.14 -75.38
CA MET A 953 -58.68 0.37 -74.66
C MET A 953 -57.53 1.26 -74.20
N LYS A 954 -57.42 1.42 -72.87
CA LYS A 954 -56.17 1.81 -72.21
C LYS A 954 -55.06 0.89 -72.69
N HIS A 955 -54.01 1.49 -73.25
CA HIS A 955 -52.86 0.86 -73.87
C HIS A 955 -52.32 -0.33 -73.04
N SER A 956 -52.35 -1.52 -73.62
CA SER A 956 -51.79 -2.75 -73.07
C SER A 956 -50.26 -2.77 -73.24
N VAL A 957 -49.56 -3.43 -72.31
CA VAL A 957 -48.10 -3.50 -72.14
C VAL A 957 -47.37 -4.22 -73.30
N SER A 958 -48.09 -4.67 -74.34
CA SER A 958 -47.54 -5.47 -75.44
C SER A 958 -46.85 -4.68 -76.56
N GLU A 959 -46.73 -3.35 -76.45
CA GLU A 959 -46.14 -2.47 -77.48
C GLU A 959 -44.96 -1.61 -76.96
N LEU A 960 -44.26 -2.05 -75.91
CA LEU A 960 -43.08 -1.35 -75.41
C LEU A 960 -41.84 -1.69 -76.25
N PRO A 961 -41.06 -0.70 -76.74
CA PRO A 961 -39.77 -0.96 -77.37
C PRO A 961 -38.78 -1.54 -76.34
N VAL A 962 -38.38 -2.80 -76.52
CA VAL A 962 -37.47 -3.53 -75.64
C VAL A 962 -36.25 -3.99 -76.43
N ASN A 963 -35.07 -3.66 -75.92
CA ASN A 963 -33.78 -4.09 -76.45
C ASN A 963 -33.10 -5.02 -75.44
N TRP A 964 -32.75 -6.23 -75.86
CA TRP A 964 -31.92 -7.14 -75.07
C TRP A 964 -30.55 -7.30 -75.71
N TRP A 965 -29.52 -7.58 -74.92
CA TRP A 965 -28.17 -7.81 -75.42
C TRP A 965 -27.36 -8.75 -74.52
N VAL A 966 -26.37 -9.41 -75.12
CA VAL A 966 -25.32 -10.20 -74.47
C VAL A 966 -23.95 -9.78 -75.00
N ARG A 967 -22.94 -9.77 -74.13
CA ARG A 967 -21.57 -9.39 -74.46
C ARG A 967 -20.57 -10.31 -73.77
N PRO A 968 -20.10 -11.38 -74.43
CA PRO A 968 -18.83 -12.01 -74.07
C PRO A 968 -17.66 -11.05 -74.35
N SER A 969 -16.71 -10.99 -73.43
CA SER A 969 -15.47 -10.23 -73.56
C SER A 969 -14.28 -10.96 -72.94
N VAL A 970 -13.08 -10.61 -73.40
CA VAL A 970 -11.83 -10.94 -72.72
C VAL A 970 -11.20 -9.63 -72.25
N ILE A 971 -10.80 -9.60 -70.98
CA ILE A 971 -10.10 -8.46 -70.37
C ILE A 971 -8.67 -8.90 -70.09
N ARG A 972 -7.70 -8.16 -70.62
CA ARG A 972 -6.28 -8.31 -70.29
C ARG A 972 -5.87 -7.12 -69.43
N THR A 973 -5.37 -7.41 -68.23
CA THR A 973 -4.69 -6.44 -67.37
C THR A 973 -3.19 -6.63 -67.52
N PHE A 974 -2.45 -5.55 -67.67
CA PHE A 974 -0.99 -5.55 -67.78
C PHE A 974 -0.41 -4.24 -67.23
N SER A 975 0.89 -4.25 -66.93
CA SER A 975 1.58 -3.11 -66.34
C SER A 975 0.84 -2.60 -65.10
N SER A 976 0.30 -3.54 -64.31
CA SER A 976 -0.31 -3.26 -63.03
C SER A 976 0.74 -3.40 -61.93
N GLU A 977 0.93 -2.31 -61.20
CA GLU A 977 1.89 -2.23 -60.09
C GLU A 977 1.27 -1.36 -59.00
N GLY A 978 1.49 -1.73 -57.73
CA GLY A 978 1.18 -0.89 -56.58
C GLY A 978 2.38 -0.88 -55.66
N ASP A 979 3.06 0.25 -55.54
CA ASP A 979 4.25 0.32 -54.68
C ASP A 979 3.85 0.46 -53.21
N MET A 980 4.24 -0.50 -52.37
CA MET A 980 4.11 -0.43 -50.92
C MET A 980 5.44 -0.77 -50.26
N SER A 981 5.75 -0.10 -49.15
CA SER A 981 6.84 -0.54 -48.30
C SER A 981 6.52 -0.40 -46.82
N MET A 982 6.98 -1.35 -46.02
CA MET A 982 6.91 -1.27 -44.56
C MET A 982 8.29 -0.98 -43.99
N GLY A 983 8.39 0.09 -43.19
CA GLY A 983 9.64 0.62 -42.66
C GLY A 983 9.85 2.10 -43.03
N THR A 984 11.09 2.58 -42.97
CA THR A 984 11.49 3.95 -43.36
C THR A 984 12.46 3.91 -44.54
N ALA A 985 12.76 5.06 -45.14
CA ALA A 985 13.71 5.20 -46.26
C ALA A 985 15.18 4.84 -45.91
N THR A 986 15.43 4.34 -44.69
CA THR A 986 16.75 3.91 -44.22
C THR A 986 17.15 2.61 -44.91
N ALA A 987 18.27 2.63 -45.63
CA ALA A 987 18.76 1.51 -46.44
C ALA A 987 18.88 0.21 -45.63
N GLY A 988 18.28 -0.88 -46.13
CA GLY A 988 18.33 -2.22 -45.54
C GLY A 988 17.18 -2.59 -44.61
N SER A 989 16.36 -1.63 -44.17
CA SER A 989 15.23 -1.85 -43.23
C SER A 989 13.84 -1.76 -43.87
N ASN A 990 13.79 -1.31 -45.13
CA ASN A 990 12.55 -1.17 -45.88
C ASN A 990 12.25 -2.49 -46.59
N VAL A 991 11.10 -3.11 -46.28
CA VAL A 991 10.60 -4.26 -47.06
C VAL A 991 9.57 -3.73 -48.05
N SER A 992 9.91 -3.80 -49.35
CA SER A 992 9.05 -3.32 -50.43
C SER A 992 8.26 -4.46 -51.06
N PHE A 993 7.03 -4.15 -51.44
CA PHE A 993 6.07 -5.03 -52.06
C PHE A 993 5.46 -4.32 -53.27
N THR A 994 5.32 -5.02 -54.38
CA THR A 994 4.72 -4.52 -55.62
C THR A 994 3.56 -5.42 -56.07
N PRO A 995 2.43 -5.45 -55.33
CA PRO A 995 1.23 -6.17 -55.76
C PRO A 995 0.81 -5.80 -57.18
N SER A 996 0.68 -6.81 -58.02
CA SER A 996 0.26 -6.71 -59.42
C SER A 996 -1.05 -7.43 -59.67
N GLN A 997 -1.92 -6.81 -60.48
CA GLN A 997 -3.17 -7.40 -60.99
C GLN A 997 -3.01 -7.99 -62.41
N ASP A 998 -1.78 -8.15 -62.90
CA ASP A 998 -1.50 -8.63 -64.24
C ASP A 998 -2.13 -10.00 -64.48
N GLY A 999 -2.92 -10.12 -65.53
CA GLY A 999 -3.76 -11.30 -65.71
C GLY A 999 -4.75 -11.19 -66.86
N THR A 1000 -5.52 -12.25 -67.06
CA THR A 1000 -6.56 -12.33 -68.09
C THR A 1000 -7.82 -12.90 -67.51
N SER A 1001 -8.93 -12.22 -67.71
CA SER A 1001 -10.26 -12.67 -67.30
C SER A 1001 -11.21 -12.78 -68.49
N ALA A 1002 -12.14 -13.73 -68.40
CA ALA A 1002 -13.33 -13.76 -69.23
C ALA A 1002 -14.45 -13.01 -68.53
N ASP A 1003 -15.13 -12.14 -69.26
CA ASP A 1003 -16.27 -11.35 -68.82
C ASP A 1003 -17.50 -11.71 -69.67
N LEU A 1004 -18.64 -11.91 -69.03
CA LEU A 1004 -19.92 -12.10 -69.69
C LEU A 1004 -20.94 -11.14 -69.09
N GLN A 1005 -21.47 -10.24 -69.92
CA GLN A 1005 -22.52 -9.30 -69.52
C GLN A 1005 -23.79 -9.55 -70.32
N VAL A 1006 -24.94 -9.41 -69.65
CA VAL A 1006 -26.27 -9.50 -70.26
C VAL A 1006 -27.12 -8.35 -69.76
N GLY A 1007 -27.96 -7.79 -70.63
CA GLY A 1007 -28.82 -6.67 -70.26
C GLY A 1007 -30.10 -6.59 -71.07
N ILE A 1008 -31.08 -5.91 -70.49
CA ILE A 1008 -32.35 -5.57 -71.12
C ILE A 1008 -32.68 -4.10 -70.81
N GLU A 1009 -33.08 -3.35 -71.83
CA GLU A 1009 -33.49 -1.96 -71.74
C GLU A 1009 -34.90 -1.82 -72.36
N ALA A 1010 -35.79 -1.12 -71.66
CA ALA A 1010 -37.16 -0.89 -72.09
C ALA A 1010 -37.49 0.61 -72.08
N ARG A 1011 -38.00 1.12 -73.21
CA ARG A 1011 -38.51 2.49 -73.31
C ARG A 1011 -39.93 2.54 -72.75
N VAL A 1012 -40.08 3.02 -71.51
CA VAL A 1012 -41.34 3.02 -70.75
C VAL A 1012 -42.18 4.28 -70.94
N ARG A 1013 -41.57 5.36 -71.47
CA ARG A 1013 -42.23 6.56 -72.00
C ARG A 1013 -41.43 7.07 -73.20
N GLN A 1014 -41.99 8.01 -73.97
CA GLN A 1014 -41.30 8.64 -75.11
C GLN A 1014 -39.87 9.11 -74.76
N ASN A 1015 -39.66 9.58 -73.53
CA ASN A 1015 -38.39 10.11 -73.08
C ASN A 1015 -37.77 9.37 -71.89
N VAL A 1016 -38.32 8.23 -71.43
CA VAL A 1016 -37.81 7.49 -70.26
C VAL A 1016 -37.47 6.04 -70.64
N THR A 1017 -36.24 5.63 -70.35
CA THR A 1017 -35.74 4.27 -70.54
C THR A 1017 -35.27 3.69 -69.21
N LEU A 1018 -35.67 2.44 -68.93
CA LEU A 1018 -35.21 1.67 -67.78
C LEU A 1018 -34.38 0.48 -68.28
N GLY A 1019 -33.25 0.22 -67.61
CA GLY A 1019 -32.37 -0.89 -67.94
C GLY A 1019 -32.01 -1.71 -66.71
N VAL A 1020 -31.87 -3.02 -66.89
CA VAL A 1020 -31.23 -3.90 -65.90
C VAL A 1020 -30.21 -4.77 -66.61
N GLN A 1021 -29.05 -4.95 -65.98
CA GLN A 1021 -27.99 -5.82 -66.48
C GLN A 1021 -27.34 -6.60 -65.35
N GLY A 1022 -26.76 -7.75 -65.71
CA GLY A 1022 -25.94 -8.56 -64.83
C GLY A 1022 -24.65 -8.97 -65.54
N GLY A 1023 -23.58 -9.13 -64.78
CA GLY A 1023 -22.27 -9.51 -65.27
C GLY A 1023 -21.61 -10.58 -64.41
N TYR A 1024 -20.82 -11.43 -65.04
CA TYR A 1024 -19.94 -12.39 -64.38
C TYR A 1024 -18.54 -12.32 -65.02
N THR A 1025 -17.53 -12.14 -64.18
CA THR A 1025 -16.12 -12.09 -64.57
C THR A 1025 -15.37 -13.22 -63.87
N ARG A 1026 -14.53 -13.94 -64.60
CA ARG A 1026 -13.70 -15.01 -64.05
C ARG A 1026 -12.26 -14.87 -64.50
N SER A 1027 -11.34 -14.87 -63.54
CA SER A 1027 -9.90 -14.96 -63.80
C SER A 1027 -9.56 -16.29 -64.47
N ILE A 1028 -8.76 -16.23 -65.54
CA ILE A 1028 -8.29 -17.41 -66.30
C ILE A 1028 -6.80 -17.64 -66.01
N SER A 1029 -6.04 -16.57 -65.81
CA SER A 1029 -4.60 -16.63 -65.54
C SER A 1029 -4.13 -15.35 -64.86
N GLY A 1030 -3.12 -15.46 -63.99
CA GLY A 1030 -2.56 -14.32 -63.27
C GLY A 1030 -3.51 -13.78 -62.20
N ASN A 1031 -3.30 -12.54 -61.79
CA ASN A 1031 -3.96 -11.95 -60.62
C ASN A 1031 -5.17 -11.07 -61.00
N SER A 1032 -5.81 -11.35 -62.13
CA SER A 1032 -6.98 -10.58 -62.56
C SER A 1032 -8.18 -10.80 -61.65
N ALA A 1033 -9.02 -9.78 -61.51
CA ALA A 1033 -10.23 -9.85 -60.70
C ALA A 1033 -11.26 -10.87 -61.23
N ASP A 1034 -11.97 -11.49 -60.30
CA ASP A 1034 -13.16 -12.31 -60.54
C ASP A 1034 -14.35 -11.77 -59.73
N GLY A 1035 -15.56 -12.10 -60.16
CA GLY A 1035 -16.75 -11.65 -59.44
C GLY A 1035 -18.02 -11.60 -60.28
N TYR A 1036 -19.05 -10.98 -59.71
CA TYR A 1036 -20.33 -10.77 -60.38
C TYR A 1036 -20.91 -9.41 -60.02
N ASN A 1037 -21.74 -8.86 -60.90
CA ASN A 1037 -22.41 -7.59 -60.66
C ASN A 1037 -23.86 -7.60 -61.15
N GLY A 1038 -24.65 -6.72 -60.55
CA GLY A 1038 -25.98 -6.35 -61.01
C GLY A 1038 -26.11 -4.83 -61.04
N GLN A 1039 -26.74 -4.30 -62.09
CA GLN A 1039 -26.93 -2.87 -62.28
C GLN A 1039 -28.36 -2.58 -62.74
N ALA A 1040 -28.92 -1.50 -62.21
CA ALA A 1040 -30.14 -0.90 -62.72
C ALA A 1040 -29.84 0.53 -63.21
N THR A 1041 -30.43 0.90 -64.34
CA THR A 1041 -30.20 2.18 -65.02
C THR A 1041 -31.53 2.87 -65.34
N LEU A 1042 -31.56 4.18 -65.18
CA LEU A 1042 -32.63 5.08 -65.58
C LEU A 1042 -32.04 6.12 -66.53
N LYS A 1043 -32.66 6.34 -67.69
CA LYS A 1043 -32.26 7.37 -68.66
C LYS A 1043 -33.50 8.20 -69.00
N VAL A 1044 -33.36 9.52 -68.96
CA VAL A 1044 -34.42 10.51 -69.24
C VAL A 1044 -33.91 11.51 -70.27
N ALA A 1045 -34.46 11.51 -71.48
CA ALA A 1045 -34.16 12.48 -72.53
C ALA A 1045 -35.10 13.71 -72.43
N PHE A 1046 -34.70 14.86 -72.98
CA PHE A 1046 -35.53 16.07 -73.01
C PHE A 1046 -35.31 16.92 -74.26
#